data_AF-A0A813BZL0-F1
#
_entry.id   AF-A0A813BZL0-F1
#
_cell.length_a   1.000
_cell.length_b   1.000
_cell.length_c   1.000
_cell.angle_alpha   90.00
_cell.angle_beta   90.00
_cell.angle_gamma   90.00
#
_symmetry.space_group_name_H-M   'P 1'
#
loop_
_entity.id
_entity.type
_entity.pdbx_description
1 polymer ?
#
loop_
_entity_poly.entity_id
_entity_poly.type
_entity_poly.pdbx_seq_one_letter_code
_entity_poly.pdbx_strand_id
1 'polypeptide(L)'
;LLRGSDARLWESEEWQPLYRDWCDGLSFNALIKGAAFYEGPALVLIRTPDSVLGALSTSWVEGNGKFGGSMESFLFALQPAFVQCKSSSRTGNYVYFNSRNKHYPRGLGFGGQLGFCRLWLDADFEDCYVLESDATYGPGRLLPSQGGLQTRFDVVNVEVQLAATRAPGRTQMSGVGMRRLPKHKLHDVNAWCVAGQIYTFDKVPLPEPRSLHTLYAFYVFSHQDAPERTLGQPMMRFHNLMFSATSPEDAEKARGYTGVQLSILPYRSFWKLILPDKFCSNTEDVLAGRASEANKLLTQKPLGSSDDDVNLYSHTVNFEMATDLPLRVNSTGVYILVFSNCGDFYHGEVSGSVIAKNSYGFLPGNEYYKMPFYGWLSIAYCALASVWMCLSLRYWRELFHIQYCIAAVILLGLVEAFLQWRFFMDWNESGLRGRFLFVLAILATVVKSIFSYMLVLVASLGWGVTRPYLDQPTILKVQGLSFLYIVLDFVRESALSFRNSHSLSIAFVMLCLLPVALLNGIIFYWIFTALSSLIEILAERKQVEKLVLFQRLWKILVAALSLASLSLLYQLFDLSRSISQRWHYQWFFADGVSHILFCMVLAAIMFLWAPHTNSQRYAYKQVDDQEGETSKITEGKDVWADEGGLDEEEDDSFWASTHGKSSKVNADILGGPTQAAATRAVRMLSVSRLLSLAPGGH
;
A
#
# COMPACT_ATOMS: atom_id res chain seq x y z
N LEU A 1 31.15 13.91 23.08
CA LEU A 1 31.53 12.56 22.62
C LEU A 1 32.73 12.57 21.66
N LEU A 2 32.71 13.38 20.60
CA LEU A 2 33.67 13.30 19.47
C LEU A 2 34.93 14.20 19.57
N ARG A 3 35.13 14.96 20.67
CA ARG A 3 36.26 15.90 20.86
C ARG A 3 37.65 15.24 21.00
N GLY A 4 37.81 13.99 20.57
CA GLY A 4 39.06 13.24 20.61
C GLY A 4 39.12 12.05 19.66
N SER A 5 38.29 12.07 18.61
CA SER A 5 38.28 11.19 17.44
C SER A 5 38.75 11.97 16.19
N ASP A 6 38.95 11.27 15.07
CA ASP A 6 39.51 11.86 13.84
C ASP A 6 38.77 13.13 13.40
N ALA A 7 39.50 14.11 12.86
CA ALA A 7 38.99 15.48 12.76
C ALA A 7 37.74 15.60 11.85
N ARG A 8 37.64 14.68 10.90
CA ARG A 8 36.56 14.60 9.90
C ARG A 8 35.20 14.16 10.47
N LEU A 9 35.19 13.53 11.65
CA LEU A 9 33.96 13.02 12.28
C LEU A 9 33.25 14.05 13.15
N TRP A 10 33.96 15.03 13.69
CA TRP A 10 33.33 16.12 14.45
C TRP A 10 32.96 17.31 13.55
N GLU A 11 33.58 17.43 12.37
CA GLU A 11 33.23 18.41 11.32
C GLU A 11 32.02 17.96 10.46
N SER A 12 31.47 16.76 10.66
CA SER A 12 30.27 16.33 9.92
C SER A 12 29.02 17.04 10.44
N GLU A 13 28.39 17.87 9.59
CA GLU A 13 27.23 18.68 9.97
C GLU A 13 25.96 17.86 10.25
N GLU A 14 25.84 16.64 9.70
CA GLU A 14 24.65 15.80 9.88
C GLU A 14 24.98 14.31 10.08
N TRP A 15 24.38 13.71 11.11
CA TRP A 15 24.35 12.27 11.33
C TRP A 15 23.05 11.68 10.79
N GLN A 16 23.16 10.66 9.94
CA GLN A 16 21.98 10.04 9.32
C GLN A 16 21.73 8.64 9.89
N PRO A 17 20.48 8.29 10.23
CA PRO A 17 20.17 6.95 10.73
C PRO A 17 20.32 5.90 9.61
N LEU A 18 21.06 4.82 9.88
CA LEU A 18 21.13 3.61 9.05
C LEU A 18 20.11 2.55 9.48
N TYR A 19 19.84 2.48 10.78
CA TYR A 19 18.91 1.54 11.37
C TYR A 19 18.31 2.15 12.63
N ARG A 20 16.99 2.01 12.78
CA ARG A 20 16.27 2.34 14.02
C ARG A 20 15.30 1.21 14.29
N ASP A 21 15.48 0.51 15.39
CA ASP A 21 14.61 -0.59 15.82
C ASP A 21 13.10 -0.27 15.82
N TRP A 22 12.70 0.95 16.17
CA TRP A 22 11.30 1.38 16.19
C TRP A 22 10.72 1.66 14.80
N CYS A 23 11.57 1.92 13.80
CA CYS A 23 11.17 2.04 12.38
C CYS A 23 11.25 0.71 11.64
N ASP A 24 12.39 0.02 11.81
CA ASP A 24 12.82 -1.11 10.99
C ASP A 24 12.52 -2.46 11.63
N GLY A 25 12.09 -2.47 12.91
CA GLY A 25 11.85 -3.64 13.73
C GLY A 25 13.08 -4.06 14.55
N LEU A 26 12.87 -4.46 15.80
CA LEU A 26 13.92 -4.99 16.68
C LEU A 26 14.24 -6.44 16.30
N SER A 27 15.04 -6.61 15.23
CA SER A 27 15.60 -7.90 14.84
C SER A 27 16.97 -7.70 14.21
N PHE A 28 17.89 -8.64 14.43
CA PHE A 28 19.24 -8.52 13.87
C PHE A 28 19.20 -8.53 12.33
N ASN A 29 18.25 -9.24 11.71
CA ASN A 29 18.04 -9.21 10.27
C ASN A 29 17.64 -7.81 9.75
N ALA A 30 16.85 -7.05 10.51
CA ALA A 30 16.52 -5.66 10.18
C ALA A 30 17.75 -4.75 10.32
N LEU A 31 18.54 -4.93 11.39
CA LEU A 31 19.81 -4.23 11.57
C LEU A 31 20.77 -4.48 10.41
N ILE A 32 20.92 -5.75 9.99
CA ILE A 32 21.74 -6.14 8.83
C ILE A 32 21.20 -5.47 7.55
N LYS A 33 19.88 -5.47 7.34
CA LYS A 33 19.27 -4.87 6.14
C LYS A 33 19.59 -3.37 6.02
N GLY A 34 19.64 -2.64 7.14
CA GLY A 34 19.99 -1.22 7.18
C GLY A 34 21.49 -0.93 7.16
N ALA A 35 22.29 -1.72 7.89
CA ALA A 35 23.69 -1.39 8.18
C ALA A 35 24.74 -2.20 7.39
N ALA A 36 24.43 -3.40 6.90
CA ALA A 36 25.46 -4.34 6.40
C ALA A 36 26.15 -3.91 5.10
N PHE A 37 25.55 -2.98 4.34
CA PHE A 37 26.14 -2.45 3.10
C PHE A 37 26.93 -1.16 3.30
N TYR A 38 27.06 -0.68 4.55
CA TYR A 38 27.79 0.53 4.89
C TYR A 38 29.10 0.18 5.58
N GLU A 39 30.23 0.49 4.93
CA GLU A 39 31.58 0.15 5.41
C GLU A 39 32.30 1.34 6.09
N GLY A 40 31.64 2.50 6.19
CA GLY A 40 32.20 3.73 6.75
C GLY A 40 31.99 3.91 8.26
N PRO A 41 32.20 5.13 8.78
CA PRO A 41 32.05 5.41 10.21
C PRO A 41 30.61 5.30 10.72
N ALA A 42 30.40 4.40 11.68
CA ALA A 42 29.10 4.13 12.26
C ALA A 42 29.12 4.29 13.80
N LEU A 43 28.08 4.94 14.30
CA LEU A 43 27.75 5.09 15.72
C LEU A 43 26.61 4.14 16.06
N VAL A 44 26.86 3.21 16.97
CA VAL A 44 25.86 2.30 17.52
C VAL A 44 25.44 2.81 18.89
N LEU A 45 24.15 3.01 19.08
CA LEU A 45 23.52 3.41 20.33
C LEU A 45 22.62 2.27 20.81
N ILE A 46 22.80 1.88 22.07
CA ILE A 46 22.07 0.80 22.72
C ILE A 46 21.48 1.35 24.01
N ARG A 47 20.16 1.31 24.10
CA ARG A 47 19.42 1.63 25.32
C ARG A 47 19.09 0.34 26.04
N THR A 48 19.47 0.30 27.30
CA THR A 48 19.06 -0.72 28.28
C THR A 48 18.01 -0.09 29.21
N PRO A 49 17.31 -0.87 30.06
CA PRO A 49 16.35 -0.31 31.01
C PRO A 49 16.96 0.77 31.93
N ASP A 50 18.23 0.59 32.30
CA ASP A 50 18.89 1.39 33.34
C ASP A 50 19.98 2.35 32.82
N SER A 51 20.35 2.26 31.54
CA SER A 51 21.50 3.00 30.98
C SER A 51 21.49 3.09 29.45
N VAL A 52 22.21 4.07 28.89
CA VAL A 52 22.51 4.18 27.46
C VAL A 52 24.01 4.00 27.24
N LEU A 53 24.37 3.03 26.40
CA LEU A 53 25.74 2.71 26.03
C LEU A 53 25.87 2.55 24.51
N GLY A 54 27.10 2.50 24.01
CA GLY A 54 27.30 2.41 22.59
C GLY A 54 28.74 2.24 22.17
N ALA A 55 28.92 2.19 20.85
CA ALA A 55 30.21 2.03 20.20
C ALA A 55 30.29 2.98 19.00
N LEU A 56 31.43 3.62 18.80
CA LEU A 56 31.76 4.27 17.54
C LEU A 56 32.85 3.45 16.87
N SER A 57 32.71 3.18 15.58
CA SER A 57 33.76 2.60 14.76
C SER A 57 33.91 3.35 13.44
N THR A 58 35.13 3.64 13.01
CA THR A 58 35.36 4.34 11.72
C THR A 58 35.27 3.42 10.51
N SER A 59 35.34 2.11 10.74
CA SER A 59 34.98 1.09 9.77
C SER A 59 34.41 -0.12 10.49
N TRP A 60 33.43 -0.76 9.88
CA TRP A 60 32.91 -2.03 10.32
C TRP A 60 32.50 -2.81 9.07
N VAL A 61 33.11 -3.97 8.85
CA VAL A 61 32.85 -4.79 7.67
C VAL A 61 32.42 -6.14 8.19
N GLU A 62 31.42 -6.75 7.55
CA GLU A 62 31.01 -8.10 7.87
C GLU A 62 32.18 -9.07 7.59
N GLY A 63 32.86 -9.48 8.67
CA GLY A 63 34.09 -10.29 8.61
C GLY A 63 33.84 -11.79 8.48
N ASN A 64 32.56 -12.21 8.39
CA ASN A 64 32.13 -13.62 8.24
C ASN A 64 32.79 -14.57 9.27
N GLY A 65 32.94 -14.10 10.52
CA GLY A 65 33.63 -14.81 11.60
C GLY A 65 35.00 -14.26 11.99
N LYS A 66 35.48 -13.17 11.35
CA LYS A 66 36.71 -12.46 11.71
C LYS A 66 36.41 -11.08 12.29
N PHE A 67 37.29 -10.61 13.17
CA PHE A 67 37.28 -9.23 13.63
C PHE A 67 37.86 -8.31 12.55
N GLY A 68 37.36 -7.07 12.50
CA GLY A 68 37.85 -5.98 11.69
C GLY A 68 37.76 -4.65 12.47
N GLY A 69 37.59 -3.55 11.75
CA GLY A 69 37.53 -2.20 12.31
C GLY A 69 38.89 -1.54 12.45
N SER A 70 38.95 -0.41 13.17
CA SER A 70 40.14 0.44 13.27
C SER A 70 40.49 0.78 14.71
N MET A 71 41.72 1.28 14.92
CA MET A 71 42.17 1.78 16.23
C MET A 71 41.42 3.04 16.70
N GLU A 72 40.62 3.67 15.83
CA GLU A 72 39.83 4.84 16.18
C GLU A 72 38.48 4.48 16.78
N SER A 73 38.13 3.19 16.80
CA SER A 73 36.94 2.71 17.47
C SER A 73 37.03 2.94 18.98
N PHE A 74 35.91 3.31 19.60
CA PHE A 74 35.82 3.43 21.05
C PHE A 74 34.42 3.06 21.54
N LEU A 75 34.36 2.61 22.78
CA LEU A 75 33.10 2.35 23.47
C LEU A 75 32.78 3.49 24.42
N PHE A 76 31.49 3.70 24.68
CA PHE A 76 31.07 4.72 25.63
C PHE A 76 29.79 4.32 26.37
N ALA A 77 29.61 4.92 27.53
CA ALA A 77 28.36 4.94 28.28
C ALA A 77 27.98 6.39 28.57
N LEU A 78 26.70 6.73 28.44
CA LEU A 78 26.18 8.07 28.68
C LEU A 78 25.57 8.21 30.07
N GLN A 79 24.98 7.14 30.60
CA GLN A 79 24.33 7.07 31.92
C GLN A 79 24.79 5.80 32.66
N PRO A 80 24.85 5.77 34.00
CA PRO A 80 24.61 6.89 34.93
C PRO A 80 25.77 7.89 34.98
N ALA A 81 26.95 7.54 34.49
CA ALA A 81 28.10 8.43 34.35
C ALA A 81 28.67 8.33 32.93
N PHE A 82 29.14 9.45 32.40
CA PHE A 82 29.79 9.46 31.09
C PHE A 82 31.15 8.77 31.17
N VAL A 83 31.31 7.68 30.41
CA VAL A 83 32.55 6.89 30.32
C VAL A 83 32.91 6.72 28.86
N GLN A 84 34.20 6.86 28.53
CA GLN A 84 34.73 6.60 27.19
C GLN A 84 35.93 5.65 27.27
N CYS A 85 35.83 4.49 26.62
CA CYS A 85 36.88 3.48 26.55
C CYS A 85 37.49 3.49 25.14
N LYS A 86 38.59 4.22 24.95
CA LYS A 86 39.31 4.28 23.67
C LYS A 86 40.03 2.97 23.39
N SER A 87 40.22 2.62 22.12
CA SER A 87 41.04 1.43 21.81
C SER A 87 42.48 1.63 22.29
N SER A 88 43.06 0.59 22.88
CA SER A 88 44.43 0.56 23.40
C SER A 88 45.28 -0.54 22.75
N SER A 89 44.64 -1.48 22.04
CA SER A 89 45.29 -2.67 21.50
C SER A 89 45.79 -2.53 20.07
N ARG A 90 46.85 -3.28 19.78
CA ARG A 90 47.41 -3.54 18.43
C ARG A 90 46.95 -4.89 17.83
N THR A 91 46.10 -5.64 18.51
CA THR A 91 45.67 -7.00 18.09
C THR A 91 44.67 -7.02 16.93
N GLY A 92 44.09 -5.87 16.56
CA GLY A 92 43.14 -5.77 15.44
C GLY A 92 41.72 -6.23 15.74
N ASN A 93 41.42 -6.66 16.97
CA ASN A 93 40.11 -7.19 17.36
C ASN A 93 39.12 -6.08 17.78
N TYR A 94 38.85 -5.10 16.91
CA TYR A 94 38.01 -3.95 17.28
C TYR A 94 36.52 -4.24 17.16
N VAL A 95 36.06 -4.68 16.00
CA VAL A 95 34.65 -4.97 15.72
C VAL A 95 34.50 -6.37 15.15
N TYR A 96 33.61 -7.16 15.72
CA TYR A 96 33.15 -8.43 15.18
C TYR A 96 31.76 -8.27 14.62
N PHE A 97 31.54 -8.65 13.37
CA PHE A 97 30.22 -8.65 12.77
C PHE A 97 30.03 -9.89 11.89
N ASN A 98 29.03 -10.71 12.23
CA ASN A 98 28.70 -11.92 11.49
C ASN A 98 27.19 -12.09 11.35
N SER A 99 26.68 -12.07 10.11
CA SER A 99 25.27 -12.36 9.81
C SER A 99 25.04 -13.68 9.10
N ARG A 100 26.01 -14.13 8.27
CA ARG A 100 25.83 -15.26 7.34
C ARG A 100 26.46 -16.57 7.81
N ASN A 101 27.59 -16.52 8.52
CA ASN A 101 28.32 -17.74 8.87
C ASN A 101 27.63 -18.48 10.02
N LYS A 102 27.24 -19.73 9.78
CA LYS A 102 26.64 -20.61 10.80
C LYS A 102 27.68 -21.28 11.72
N HIS A 103 28.97 -21.26 11.35
CA HIS A 103 30.03 -21.90 12.13
C HIS A 103 30.56 -21.02 13.28
N TYR A 104 30.27 -19.72 13.25
CA TYR A 104 30.65 -18.74 14.27
C TYR A 104 29.40 -18.06 14.80
N PRO A 105 29.40 -17.55 16.05
CA PRO A 105 28.23 -16.91 16.64
C PRO A 105 27.77 -15.74 15.78
N ARG A 106 26.45 -15.65 15.57
CA ARG A 106 25.83 -14.56 14.83
C ARG A 106 25.58 -13.42 15.81
N GLY A 107 25.98 -12.21 15.44
CA GLY A 107 25.90 -11.08 16.35
C GLY A 107 26.88 -9.98 15.99
N LEU A 108 26.84 -8.92 16.79
CA LEU A 108 27.70 -7.76 16.71
C LEU A 108 28.48 -7.64 18.02
N GLY A 109 29.79 -7.76 17.94
CA GLY A 109 30.70 -7.67 19.08
C GLY A 109 31.69 -6.53 18.91
N PHE A 110 32.15 -5.98 20.02
CA PHE A 110 33.24 -5.02 20.06
C PHE A 110 34.28 -5.50 21.06
N GLY A 111 35.56 -5.49 20.67
CA GLY A 111 36.70 -5.73 21.57
C GLY A 111 36.84 -7.17 22.06
N GLY A 112 37.97 -7.46 22.70
CA GLY A 112 38.24 -8.78 23.29
C GLY A 112 38.52 -9.89 22.27
N GLN A 113 37.95 -11.07 22.53
CA GLN A 113 38.06 -12.28 21.71
C GLN A 113 36.67 -12.87 21.47
N LEU A 114 36.55 -13.72 20.45
CA LEU A 114 35.27 -14.38 20.15
C LEU A 114 34.78 -15.18 21.36
N GLY A 115 33.56 -14.90 21.83
CA GLY A 115 32.98 -15.48 23.05
C GLY A 115 33.23 -14.67 24.34
N PHE A 116 34.17 -13.72 24.31
CA PHE A 116 34.47 -12.79 25.41
C PHE A 116 34.65 -11.36 24.85
N CYS A 117 33.62 -10.86 24.17
CA CYS A 117 33.65 -9.52 23.58
C CYS A 117 33.37 -8.45 24.65
N ARG A 118 34.10 -7.34 24.62
CA ARG A 118 33.91 -6.22 25.57
C ARG A 118 32.45 -5.78 25.65
N LEU A 119 31.81 -5.67 24.49
CA LEU A 119 30.38 -5.47 24.32
C LEU A 119 29.89 -6.49 23.29
N TRP A 120 28.80 -7.19 23.60
CA TRP A 120 28.21 -8.19 22.72
C TRP A 120 26.71 -7.98 22.58
N LEU A 121 26.26 -8.00 21.32
CA LEU A 121 24.86 -8.08 20.94
C LEU A 121 24.64 -9.38 20.17
N ASP A 122 23.82 -10.26 20.76
CA ASP A 122 23.41 -11.49 20.12
C ASP A 122 22.42 -11.24 18.97
N ALA A 123 22.37 -12.13 17.98
CA ALA A 123 21.47 -12.00 16.84
C ALA A 123 19.98 -12.06 17.20
N ASP A 124 19.62 -12.71 18.31
CA ASP A 124 18.24 -12.74 18.80
C ASP A 124 18.01 -11.65 19.89
N PHE A 125 19.06 -10.88 20.21
CA PHE A 125 19.10 -9.89 21.29
C PHE A 125 18.79 -10.44 22.69
N GLU A 126 18.79 -11.77 22.88
CA GLU A 126 18.47 -12.44 24.16
C GLU A 126 19.68 -12.56 25.10
N ASP A 127 20.89 -12.81 24.58
CA ASP A 127 22.13 -12.96 25.38
C ASP A 127 23.12 -11.81 25.14
N CYS A 128 22.68 -10.58 25.41
CA CYS A 128 23.52 -9.39 25.29
C CYS A 128 24.30 -9.11 26.59
N TYR A 129 25.56 -8.70 26.46
CA TYR A 129 26.42 -8.52 27.64
C TYR A 129 27.58 -7.53 27.47
N VAL A 130 28.08 -7.06 28.61
CA VAL A 130 29.29 -6.25 28.76
C VAL A 130 30.28 -6.94 29.70
N LEU A 131 31.56 -6.98 29.34
CA LEU A 131 32.65 -7.45 30.20
C LEU A 131 33.27 -6.30 31.02
N GLU A 132 33.80 -6.57 32.22
CA GLU A 132 34.38 -5.53 33.10
C GLU A 132 35.72 -4.96 32.61
N SER A 133 36.59 -5.79 32.03
CA SER A 133 37.83 -5.39 31.32
C SER A 133 38.05 -6.23 30.06
N ASP A 134 38.71 -5.67 29.05
CA ASP A 134 39.24 -6.43 27.91
C ASP A 134 40.64 -5.90 27.53
N ALA A 135 41.31 -6.58 26.59
CA ALA A 135 42.61 -6.16 26.11
C ALA A 135 42.53 -5.14 24.95
N THR A 136 41.37 -5.00 24.28
CA THR A 136 41.19 -4.14 23.10
C THR A 136 40.91 -2.69 23.46
N TYR A 137 40.01 -2.45 24.42
CA TYR A 137 39.64 -1.11 24.86
C TYR A 137 40.25 -0.76 26.22
N GLY A 138 40.44 0.53 26.46
CA GLY A 138 40.94 1.07 27.71
C GLY A 138 39.99 0.81 28.88
N PRO A 139 40.47 0.96 30.13
CA PRO A 139 39.67 0.71 31.31
C PRO A 139 38.49 1.68 31.41
N GLY A 140 37.31 1.16 31.77
CA GLY A 140 36.10 1.96 32.02
C GLY A 140 34.84 1.09 32.03
N ARG A 141 34.03 1.17 33.08
CA ARG A 141 32.81 0.35 33.19
C ARG A 141 31.68 0.98 32.38
N LEU A 142 31.10 0.21 31.45
CA LEU A 142 29.94 0.68 30.65
C LEU A 142 28.62 0.50 31.40
N LEU A 143 28.52 -0.52 32.25
CA LEU A 143 27.35 -0.81 33.09
C LEU A 143 27.78 -1.03 34.56
N PRO A 144 26.89 -0.75 35.53
CA PRO A 144 27.13 -1.08 36.94
C PRO A 144 27.23 -2.61 37.13
N SER A 145 28.22 -3.06 37.92
CA SER A 145 28.49 -4.49 38.13
C SER A 145 27.43 -5.14 39.02
N GLN A 146 26.88 -6.28 38.57
CA GLN A 146 25.94 -7.11 39.35
C GLN A 146 26.62 -8.32 40.04
N GLY A 147 27.94 -8.25 40.28
CA GLY A 147 28.66 -9.30 41.03
C GLY A 147 29.29 -10.42 40.19
N GLY A 148 29.57 -10.18 38.91
CA GLY A 148 30.28 -11.11 38.01
C GLY A 148 31.18 -10.39 37.00
N LEU A 149 32.04 -11.15 36.31
CA LEU A 149 32.98 -10.63 35.28
C LEU A 149 32.26 -10.09 34.03
N GLN A 150 31.05 -10.58 33.79
CA GLN A 150 30.17 -10.24 32.69
C GLN A 150 28.82 -9.77 33.27
N THR A 151 28.33 -8.64 32.79
CA THR A 151 27.02 -8.09 33.14
C THR A 151 26.11 -8.23 31.92
N ARG A 152 25.06 -9.03 32.05
CA ARG A 152 24.03 -9.20 31.02
C ARG A 152 23.03 -8.05 31.08
N PHE A 153 22.46 -7.69 29.94
CA PHE A 153 21.47 -6.62 29.86
C PHE A 153 20.43 -6.92 28.77
N ASP A 154 19.21 -6.45 29.02
CA ASP A 154 18.14 -6.48 28.02
C ASP A 154 18.24 -5.26 27.09
N VAL A 155 17.98 -5.49 25.81
CA VAL A 155 17.98 -4.44 24.79
C VAL A 155 16.59 -3.83 24.70
N VAL A 156 16.45 -2.57 25.10
CA VAL A 156 15.21 -1.80 24.95
C VAL A 156 15.19 -1.10 23.59
N ASN A 157 16.33 -0.55 23.17
CA ASN A 157 16.44 0.15 21.90
C ASN A 157 17.81 0.02 21.25
N VAL A 158 17.86 -0.07 19.93
CA VAL A 158 19.11 -0.01 19.14
C VAL A 158 18.96 0.94 17.97
N GLU A 159 19.88 1.90 17.88
CA GLU A 159 20.04 2.76 16.72
C GLU A 159 21.46 2.68 16.16
N VAL A 160 21.56 2.75 14.84
CA VAL A 160 22.83 2.88 14.12
C VAL A 160 22.77 4.15 13.29
N GLN A 161 23.76 5.01 13.43
CA GLN A 161 23.88 6.27 12.70
C GLN A 161 25.21 6.34 11.94
N LEU A 162 25.21 6.95 10.76
CA LEU A 162 26.41 7.22 9.97
C LEU A 162 26.81 8.69 10.06
N ALA A 163 28.11 8.96 9.96
CA ALA A 163 28.63 10.31 9.76
C ALA A 163 28.68 10.64 8.25
N ALA A 164 28.00 11.70 7.83
CA ALA A 164 28.06 12.16 6.45
C ALA A 164 29.41 12.88 6.21
N THR A 165 30.45 12.16 5.80
CA THR A 165 31.74 12.79 5.48
C THR A 165 31.71 13.37 4.07
N ARG A 166 32.01 14.66 3.93
CA ARG A 166 32.29 15.31 2.63
C ARG A 166 33.47 14.58 1.98
N ALA A 167 33.26 14.00 0.80
CA ALA A 167 34.28 13.21 0.12
C ALA A 167 35.56 14.06 -0.13
N PRO A 168 36.76 13.56 0.21
CA PRO A 168 38.00 14.23 -0.17
C PRO A 168 38.23 14.06 -1.68
N GLY A 169 38.76 15.10 -2.30
CA GLY A 169 39.12 15.12 -3.71
C GLY A 169 40.08 13.99 -4.09
N ARG A 170 39.87 13.48 -5.31
CA ARG A 170 40.75 12.62 -6.12
C ARG A 170 42.04 12.17 -5.44
N THR A 171 42.10 10.88 -5.11
CA THR A 171 43.34 10.12 -5.29
C THR A 171 42.99 8.74 -5.82
N GLN A 172 43.56 8.43 -6.97
CA GLN A 172 43.37 7.21 -7.73
C GLN A 172 44.00 6.05 -6.93
N MET A 173 43.18 5.14 -6.39
CA MET A 173 43.63 3.81 -6.03
C MET A 173 42.77 2.77 -6.75
N SER A 174 43.50 1.89 -7.44
CA SER A 174 43.02 0.89 -8.37
C SER A 174 42.30 -0.25 -7.66
N GLY A 175 41.09 -0.57 -8.15
CA GLY A 175 40.57 -1.93 -8.24
C GLY A 175 40.16 -2.66 -6.97
N VAL A 176 38.96 -2.40 -6.45
CA VAL A 176 37.91 -3.41 -6.12
C VAL A 176 36.57 -2.66 -6.15
N GLY A 177 35.56 -3.22 -6.82
CA GLY A 177 34.33 -2.54 -7.18
C GLY A 177 33.41 -2.19 -6.02
N MET A 178 33.43 -0.94 -5.57
CA MET A 178 32.33 -0.31 -4.84
C MET A 178 31.17 -0.07 -5.83
N ARG A 179 30.09 -0.87 -5.73
CA ARG A 179 28.83 -0.54 -6.41
C ARG A 179 28.24 0.70 -5.75
N ARG A 180 28.19 1.80 -6.49
CA ARG A 180 27.50 3.03 -6.11
C ARG A 180 26.06 2.69 -5.69
N LEU A 181 25.67 3.13 -4.50
CA LEU A 181 24.25 3.35 -4.19
C LEU A 181 23.65 4.24 -5.30
N PRO A 182 22.47 3.91 -5.85
CA PRO A 182 21.89 4.65 -6.95
C PRO A 182 21.63 6.11 -6.53
N LYS A 183 22.22 7.04 -7.26
CA LYS A 183 22.08 8.51 -7.11
C LYS A 183 20.67 9.05 -7.41
N HIS A 184 19.63 8.21 -7.38
CA HIS A 184 18.25 8.61 -7.65
C HIS A 184 17.44 9.01 -6.40
N LYS A 185 18.11 9.20 -5.26
CA LYS A 185 17.52 9.72 -4.00
C LYS A 185 18.03 11.12 -3.62
N LEU A 186 18.54 11.90 -4.56
CA LEU A 186 18.83 13.31 -4.35
C LEU A 186 17.95 14.14 -5.28
N HIS A 187 16.74 14.44 -4.81
CA HIS A 187 16.04 15.69 -5.07
C HIS A 187 14.92 15.82 -4.02
N ASP A 188 14.82 17.03 -3.48
CA ASP A 188 13.91 17.51 -2.42
C ASP A 188 12.46 17.06 -2.56
N VAL A 189 12.10 15.90 -2.00
CA VAL A 189 10.68 15.50 -1.84
C VAL A 189 10.48 14.75 -0.52
N ASN A 190 10.86 15.35 0.60
CA ASN A 190 10.57 14.81 1.94
C ASN A 190 9.70 15.72 2.81
N ALA A 191 9.06 16.74 2.25
CA ALA A 191 8.16 17.59 3.05
C ALA A 191 6.74 17.01 3.28
N TRP A 192 6.39 15.83 2.75
CA TRP A 192 4.98 15.40 2.71
C TRP A 192 4.76 13.87 2.75
N CYS A 193 5.42 13.14 3.66
CA CYS A 193 5.07 11.73 3.90
C CYS A 193 4.04 11.61 5.03
N VAL A 194 2.76 11.74 4.70
CA VAL A 194 1.69 11.30 5.63
C VAL A 194 1.67 9.77 5.62
N ALA A 195 2.07 9.18 6.73
CA ALA A 195 2.11 7.73 6.92
C ALA A 195 0.88 7.25 7.66
N GLY A 196 -0.27 7.09 7.00
CA GLY A 196 -1.47 6.51 7.62
C GLY A 196 -1.94 7.17 8.92
N GLN A 197 -1.63 6.57 10.06
CA GLN A 197 -1.92 7.12 11.40
C GLN A 197 -0.71 7.72 12.11
N ILE A 198 0.40 7.92 11.39
CA ILE A 198 1.63 8.55 11.87
C ILE A 198 1.81 9.86 11.11
N TYR A 199 1.78 10.96 11.85
CA TYR A 199 2.09 12.28 11.34
C TYR A 199 3.49 12.69 11.83
N THR A 200 4.45 12.79 10.92
CA THR A 200 5.83 13.15 11.23
C THR A 200 6.07 14.64 11.03
N PHE A 201 6.59 15.29 12.07
CA PHE A 201 7.17 16.61 12.01
C PHE A 201 8.65 16.47 11.65
N ASP A 202 9.02 16.86 10.43
CA ASP A 202 10.41 16.93 9.97
C ASP A 202 10.80 18.40 9.85
N LYS A 203 11.40 18.96 10.92
CA LYS A 203 11.81 20.37 10.99
C LYS A 203 10.72 21.35 10.52
N VAL A 204 9.49 21.14 10.99
CA VAL A 204 8.34 21.96 10.57
C VAL A 204 8.44 23.32 11.26
N PRO A 205 8.40 24.45 10.53
CA PRO A 205 8.47 25.76 11.15
C PRO A 205 7.24 26.03 12.03
N LEU A 206 7.43 26.82 13.08
CA LEU A 206 6.35 27.23 13.95
C LEU A 206 5.27 28.03 13.20
N PRO A 207 4.00 27.86 13.58
CA PRO A 207 2.94 28.75 13.17
C PRO A 207 3.22 30.20 13.56
N GLU A 208 2.61 31.14 12.84
CA GLU A 208 2.68 32.56 13.21
C GLU A 208 2.18 32.78 14.66
N PRO A 209 2.67 33.83 15.35
CA PRO A 209 2.19 34.16 16.69
C PRO A 209 0.67 34.30 16.73
N ARG A 210 0.04 33.70 17.74
CA ARG A 210 -1.42 33.69 17.91
C ARG A 210 -2.16 33.13 16.70
N SER A 211 -1.68 32.00 16.18
CA SER A 211 -2.32 31.27 15.08
C SER A 211 -2.60 29.82 15.47
N LEU A 212 -3.53 29.22 14.73
CA LEU A 212 -3.97 27.85 14.91
C LEU A 212 -4.16 27.19 13.55
N HIS A 213 -3.45 26.10 13.32
CA HIS A 213 -3.54 25.30 12.10
C HIS A 213 -4.05 23.89 12.39
N THR A 214 -4.90 23.38 11.51
CA THR A 214 -5.31 21.98 11.51
C THR A 214 -4.40 21.22 10.54
N LEU A 215 -3.72 20.18 11.02
CA LEU A 215 -2.70 19.47 10.24
C LEU A 215 -3.22 18.18 9.63
N TYR A 216 -3.90 17.36 10.45
CA TYR A 216 -4.25 16.00 10.06
C TYR A 216 -5.49 15.49 10.78
N ALA A 217 -6.19 14.52 10.18
CA ALA A 217 -7.35 13.86 10.77
C ALA A 217 -7.10 12.36 10.96
N PHE A 218 -7.12 11.91 12.21
CA PHE A 218 -7.00 10.51 12.60
C PHE A 218 -8.39 9.86 12.71
N TYR A 219 -8.54 8.67 12.15
CA TYR A 219 -9.76 7.86 12.23
C TYR A 219 -9.53 6.73 13.24
N VAL A 220 -10.07 6.89 14.44
CA VAL A 220 -9.73 6.02 15.58
C VAL A 220 -10.99 5.40 16.19
N PHE A 221 -10.90 4.11 16.52
CA PHE A 221 -11.94 3.39 17.23
C PHE A 221 -11.71 3.42 18.74
N SER A 222 -12.79 3.50 19.52
CA SER A 222 -12.74 3.20 20.94
C SER A 222 -12.47 1.70 21.13
N HIS A 223 -11.97 1.30 22.29
CA HIS A 223 -11.79 -0.14 22.57
C HIS A 223 -13.13 -0.91 22.52
N GLN A 224 -14.25 -0.26 22.87
CA GLN A 224 -15.58 -0.86 22.88
C GLN A 224 -16.26 -0.96 21.54
N ASP A 225 -15.75 -0.31 20.49
CA ASP A 225 -16.33 -0.34 19.15
C ASP A 225 -15.35 -0.85 18.10
N ALA A 226 -14.08 -0.95 18.50
CA ALA A 226 -13.00 -1.48 17.69
C ALA A 226 -13.36 -2.86 17.10
N PRO A 227 -13.09 -3.08 15.80
CA PRO A 227 -12.98 -4.43 15.28
C PRO A 227 -11.73 -5.11 15.88
N GLU A 228 -11.80 -6.43 16.08
CA GLU A 228 -10.69 -7.24 16.60
C GLU A 228 -10.10 -6.75 17.94
N ARG A 229 -10.98 -6.45 18.91
CA ARG A 229 -10.65 -5.88 20.25
C ARG A 229 -9.62 -6.67 21.05
N THR A 230 -9.47 -7.96 20.75
CA THR A 230 -8.56 -8.88 21.45
C THR A 230 -7.10 -8.68 21.08
N LEU A 231 -6.79 -8.00 19.98
CA LEU A 231 -5.41 -7.83 19.51
C LEU A 231 -4.64 -6.72 20.24
N GLY A 232 -5.34 -5.72 20.79
CA GLY A 232 -4.69 -4.60 21.49
C GLY A 232 -5.63 -3.46 21.86
N GLN A 233 -5.10 -2.50 22.60
CA GLN A 233 -5.82 -1.27 22.98
C GLN A 233 -5.49 -0.13 22.00
N PRO A 234 -6.50 0.64 21.54
CA PRO A 234 -6.25 1.82 20.75
C PRO A 234 -5.54 2.88 21.60
N MET A 235 -4.49 3.48 21.05
CA MET A 235 -3.70 4.49 21.74
C MET A 235 -3.28 5.61 20.80
N MET A 236 -3.17 6.81 21.34
CA MET A 236 -2.50 7.93 20.71
C MET A 236 -1.25 8.28 21.51
N ARG A 237 -0.15 8.61 20.85
CA ARG A 237 1.10 8.98 21.49
C ARG A 237 1.77 10.11 20.74
N PHE A 238 2.25 11.08 21.49
CA PHE A 238 3.21 12.06 21.02
C PHE A 238 4.60 11.46 21.24
N HIS A 239 5.38 11.33 20.17
CA HIS A 239 6.64 10.60 20.18
C HIS A 239 7.80 11.46 19.70
N ASN A 240 8.85 11.56 20.52
CA ASN A 240 10.08 12.32 20.24
C ASN A 240 9.81 13.76 19.79
N LEU A 241 8.78 14.41 20.34
CA LEU A 241 8.54 15.82 20.07
C LEU A 241 9.63 16.67 20.72
N MET A 242 10.34 17.42 19.90
CA MET A 242 11.39 18.34 20.31
C MET A 242 11.24 19.65 19.57
N PHE A 243 11.49 20.71 20.31
CA PHE A 243 11.59 22.06 19.81
C PHE A 243 13.06 22.41 19.53
N SER A 244 13.36 22.89 18.33
CA SER A 244 14.67 23.43 17.96
C SER A 244 14.55 24.89 17.56
N ALA A 245 15.41 25.76 18.10
CA ALA A 245 15.48 27.15 17.65
C ALA A 245 16.29 27.25 16.36
N THR A 246 15.94 28.19 15.48
CA THR A 246 16.65 28.42 14.21
C THR A 246 18.00 29.11 14.42
N SER A 247 18.14 29.87 15.51
CA SER A 247 19.37 30.59 15.86
C SER A 247 19.82 30.32 17.31
N PRO A 248 21.12 30.45 17.63
CA PRO A 248 21.62 30.27 19.00
C PRO A 248 21.16 31.35 19.98
N GLU A 249 20.84 32.56 19.51
CA GLU A 249 20.26 33.64 20.35
C GLU A 249 18.80 33.36 20.71
N ASP A 250 18.06 32.74 19.78
CA ASP A 250 16.67 32.34 19.99
C ASP A 250 16.55 31.10 20.87
N ALA A 251 17.60 30.28 20.97
CA ALA A 251 17.63 29.09 21.81
C ALA A 251 17.46 29.41 23.30
N GLU A 252 17.94 30.57 23.77
CA GLU A 252 17.80 30.97 25.17
C GLU A 252 16.37 31.45 25.49
N LYS A 253 15.74 32.18 24.55
CA LYS A 253 14.33 32.59 24.64
C LYS A 253 13.38 31.39 24.52
N ALA A 254 13.76 30.39 23.74
CA ALA A 254 12.99 29.18 23.51
C ALA A 254 12.92 28.22 24.72
N ARG A 255 13.96 28.18 25.57
CA ARG A 255 14.03 27.23 26.71
C ARG A 255 12.90 27.38 27.73
N GLY A 256 12.32 28.58 27.87
CA GLY A 256 11.18 28.85 28.75
C GLY A 256 9.85 29.03 28.03
N TYR A 257 9.79 28.73 26.73
CA TYR A 257 8.61 29.02 25.91
C TYR A 257 7.59 27.87 25.96
N THR A 258 6.41 28.15 26.51
CA THR A 258 5.33 27.16 26.69
C THR A 258 4.09 27.43 25.81
N GLY A 259 4.19 28.42 24.91
CA GLY A 259 3.07 28.87 24.07
C GLY A 259 2.73 27.93 22.90
N VAL A 260 3.60 26.97 22.59
CA VAL A 260 3.42 26.00 21.51
C VAL A 260 2.73 24.75 22.04
N GLN A 261 1.58 24.41 21.46
CA GLN A 261 0.84 23.21 21.83
C GLN A 261 0.39 22.42 20.60
N LEU A 262 0.51 21.10 20.71
CA LEU A 262 -0.13 20.14 19.82
C LEU A 262 -1.32 19.53 20.55
N SER A 263 -2.51 19.70 19.97
CA SER A 263 -3.75 19.25 20.58
C SER A 263 -4.50 18.32 19.64
N ILE A 264 -5.00 17.21 20.17
CA ILE A 264 -5.84 16.26 19.44
C ILE A 264 -7.24 16.33 20.04
N LEU A 265 -8.25 16.57 19.21
CA LEU A 265 -9.64 16.64 19.66
C LEU A 265 -10.64 16.08 18.63
N PRO A 266 -11.82 15.63 19.09
CA PRO A 266 -12.85 15.12 18.19
C PRO A 266 -13.37 16.19 17.24
N TYR A 267 -13.43 15.89 15.94
CA TYR A 267 -13.92 16.81 14.90
C TYR A 267 -15.34 17.32 15.18
N ARG A 268 -16.22 16.45 15.71
CA ARG A 268 -17.61 16.80 16.06
C ARG A 268 -17.71 17.90 17.13
N SER A 269 -16.69 18.01 17.97
CA SER A 269 -16.62 18.95 19.09
C SER A 269 -15.73 20.15 18.78
N PHE A 270 -14.94 20.10 17.70
CA PHE A 270 -13.98 21.14 17.32
C PHE A 270 -14.59 22.55 17.35
N TRP A 271 -15.67 22.78 16.59
CA TRP A 271 -16.34 24.08 16.52
C TRP A 271 -17.14 24.47 17.78
N LYS A 272 -17.36 23.53 18.71
CA LYS A 272 -17.99 23.81 20.01
C LYS A 272 -16.97 24.15 21.09
N LEU A 273 -15.76 23.61 20.96
CA LEU A 273 -14.70 23.75 21.95
C LEU A 273 -13.77 24.92 21.64
N ILE A 274 -13.50 25.18 20.37
CA ILE A 274 -12.56 26.21 19.95
C ILE A 274 -13.34 27.37 19.32
N LEU A 275 -13.25 28.53 19.94
CA LEU A 275 -13.74 29.79 19.39
C LEU A 275 -12.71 30.36 18.41
N PRO A 276 -13.06 30.61 17.14
CA PRO A 276 -12.10 31.14 16.17
C PRO A 276 -11.56 32.53 16.54
N ASP A 277 -12.37 33.37 17.19
CA ASP A 277 -11.96 34.72 17.61
C ASP A 277 -11.21 34.71 18.97
N LYS A 278 -11.50 33.68 19.77
CA LYS A 278 -11.29 33.46 21.22
C LYS A 278 -10.37 32.30 21.64
N PHE A 279 -9.31 31.90 20.92
CA PHE A 279 -8.67 30.60 21.17
C PHE A 279 -7.38 30.60 22.02
N CYS A 280 -6.79 31.75 22.35
CA CYS A 280 -5.64 31.82 23.25
C CYS A 280 -6.05 32.33 24.63
N SER A 281 -5.49 31.74 25.70
CA SER A 281 -5.77 32.13 27.06
C SER A 281 -5.00 33.39 27.47
N ASN A 282 -5.69 34.33 28.13
CA ASN A 282 -5.08 35.50 28.75
C ASN A 282 -5.03 35.36 30.28
N THR A 283 -4.32 36.26 30.96
CA THR A 283 -4.26 36.31 32.43
C THR A 283 -5.64 36.41 33.08
N GLU A 284 -6.58 37.14 32.47
CA GLU A 284 -7.98 37.21 32.92
C GLU A 284 -8.69 35.85 32.88
N ASP A 285 -8.38 35.02 31.89
CA ASP A 285 -8.99 33.70 31.75
C ASP A 285 -8.44 32.71 32.78
N VAL A 286 -7.18 32.88 33.20
CA VAL A 286 -6.58 32.14 34.32
C VAL A 286 -7.22 32.56 35.64
N LEU A 287 -7.38 33.87 35.87
CA LEU A 287 -8.06 34.39 37.07
C LEU A 287 -9.52 33.95 37.17
N ALA A 288 -10.20 33.83 36.03
CA ALA A 288 -11.57 33.30 35.94
C ALA A 288 -11.65 31.77 36.06
N GLY A 289 -10.51 31.07 36.24
CA GLY A 289 -10.46 29.60 36.33
C GLY A 289 -10.79 28.86 35.03
N ARG A 290 -10.74 29.55 33.88
CA ARG A 290 -11.04 28.97 32.55
C ARG A 290 -9.82 28.32 31.89
N ALA A 291 -8.61 28.70 32.30
CA ALA A 291 -7.35 28.14 31.82
C ALA A 291 -6.38 27.91 32.99
N SER A 292 -5.50 26.92 32.87
CA SER A 292 -4.46 26.63 33.86
C SER A 292 -3.31 27.64 33.80
N GLU A 293 -2.92 28.04 32.60
CA GLU A 293 -1.84 29.00 32.34
C GLU A 293 -2.25 29.96 31.20
N ALA A 294 -1.62 31.13 31.17
CA ALA A 294 -1.76 32.10 30.09
C ALA A 294 -0.98 31.64 28.84
N ASN A 295 -1.34 32.16 27.67
CA ASN A 295 -0.73 31.85 26.37
C ASN A 295 -0.84 30.38 25.94
N LYS A 296 -1.87 29.67 26.40
CA LYS A 296 -2.20 28.29 25.98
C LYS A 296 -3.51 28.27 25.20
N LEU A 297 -3.79 27.12 24.57
CA LEU A 297 -5.04 26.90 23.86
C LEU A 297 -6.22 26.96 24.85
N LEU A 298 -7.12 27.90 24.63
CA LEU A 298 -8.34 28.08 25.40
C LEU A 298 -9.45 27.23 24.78
N THR A 299 -10.13 26.45 25.62
CA THR A 299 -11.27 25.61 25.20
C THR A 299 -12.52 25.91 26.02
N GLN A 300 -13.67 25.94 25.36
CA GLN A 300 -14.99 26.09 25.98
C GLN A 300 -15.47 24.76 26.58
N LYS A 301 -14.95 24.42 27.75
CA LYS A 301 -15.39 23.24 28.52
C LYS A 301 -16.28 23.68 29.71
N PRO A 302 -17.30 22.89 30.10
CA PRO A 302 -18.12 23.20 31.26
C PRO A 302 -17.26 23.29 32.53
N LEU A 303 -17.55 24.28 33.40
CA LEU A 303 -16.77 24.52 34.62
C LEU A 303 -16.69 23.24 35.47
N GLY A 304 -15.47 22.81 35.80
CA GLY A 304 -15.20 21.61 36.59
C GLY A 304 -14.95 20.32 35.80
N SER A 305 -15.07 20.34 34.46
CA SER A 305 -14.70 19.20 33.61
C SER A 305 -13.20 19.19 33.29
N SER A 306 -12.61 17.98 33.27
CA SER A 306 -11.22 17.75 32.87
C SER A 306 -11.08 17.65 31.36
N ASP A 307 -9.86 17.81 30.83
CA ASP A 307 -9.61 17.67 29.39
C ASP A 307 -9.93 16.26 28.86
N ASP A 308 -9.76 15.24 29.70
CA ASP A 308 -10.07 13.84 29.38
C ASP A 308 -11.58 13.60 29.19
N ASP A 309 -12.44 14.30 29.95
CA ASP A 309 -13.91 14.15 29.84
C ASP A 309 -14.42 14.57 28.46
N VAL A 310 -13.70 15.50 27.82
CA VAL A 310 -14.02 16.05 26.50
C VAL A 310 -13.24 15.31 25.39
N ASN A 311 -12.37 14.36 25.74
CA ASN A 311 -11.40 13.71 24.85
C ASN A 311 -10.46 14.73 24.17
N LEU A 312 -10.10 15.79 24.90
CA LEU A 312 -9.10 16.77 24.47
C LEU A 312 -7.75 16.32 24.99
N TYR A 313 -6.82 16.10 24.08
CA TYR A 313 -5.47 15.67 24.42
C TYR A 313 -4.49 16.73 23.97
N SER A 314 -4.00 17.55 24.90
CA SER A 314 -3.04 18.61 24.61
C SER A 314 -1.65 18.26 25.13
N HIS A 315 -0.64 18.54 24.32
CA HIS A 315 0.76 18.36 24.67
C HIS A 315 1.54 19.64 24.36
N THR A 316 2.15 20.24 25.39
CA THR A 316 3.04 21.40 25.21
C THR A 316 4.39 20.94 24.70
N VAL A 317 4.85 21.50 23.59
CA VAL A 317 6.14 21.13 22.98
C VAL A 317 7.23 21.93 23.68
N ASN A 318 8.07 21.25 24.45
CA ASN A 318 9.18 21.85 25.18
C ASN A 318 10.51 21.60 24.45
N PHE A 319 11.57 22.30 24.88
CA PHE A 319 12.95 22.06 24.44
C PHE A 319 13.50 20.70 24.91
N GLU A 320 12.93 20.16 25.99
CA GLU A 320 13.24 18.83 26.51
C GLU A 320 12.39 17.77 25.82
N MET A 321 12.96 16.57 25.67
CA MET A 321 12.28 15.44 25.06
C MET A 321 11.02 15.10 25.88
N ALA A 322 9.87 15.23 25.23
CA ALA A 322 8.57 14.92 25.82
C ALA A 322 8.54 13.48 26.38
N THR A 323 7.95 13.29 27.56
CA THR A 323 7.66 11.95 28.07
C THR A 323 6.60 11.29 27.19
N ASP A 324 6.97 10.13 26.68
CA ASP A 324 6.18 9.26 25.83
C ASP A 324 4.99 8.61 26.57
N LEU A 325 3.97 9.39 26.96
CA LEU A 325 2.79 8.84 27.62
C LEU A 325 1.74 8.38 26.59
N PRO A 326 1.32 7.10 26.58
CA PRO A 326 0.23 6.64 25.72
C PRO A 326 -1.12 7.13 26.25
N LEU A 327 -1.87 7.82 25.39
CA LEU A 327 -3.21 8.33 25.69
C LEU A 327 -4.27 7.33 25.24
N ARG A 328 -5.21 7.05 26.15
CA ARG A 328 -6.33 6.13 25.91
C ARG A 328 -7.48 6.86 25.23
N VAL A 329 -8.03 6.24 24.19
CA VAL A 329 -9.13 6.82 23.40
C VAL A 329 -10.47 6.27 23.89
N ASN A 330 -11.30 7.14 24.48
CA ASN A 330 -12.58 6.72 25.09
C ASN A 330 -13.74 6.69 24.08
N SER A 331 -13.71 7.51 23.03
CA SER A 331 -14.79 7.62 22.03
C SER A 331 -14.31 7.32 20.62
N THR A 332 -15.11 6.58 19.83
CA THR A 332 -14.85 6.44 18.38
C THR A 332 -15.07 7.76 17.67
N GLY A 333 -14.23 8.06 16.68
CA GLY A 333 -14.52 9.15 15.77
C GLY A 333 -13.30 9.63 14.99
N VAL A 334 -13.55 10.73 14.30
CA VAL A 334 -12.50 11.50 13.62
C VAL A 334 -11.91 12.48 14.62
N TYR A 335 -10.61 12.39 14.85
CA TYR A 335 -9.84 13.29 15.69
C TYR A 335 -8.95 14.17 14.84
N ILE A 336 -8.90 15.46 15.10
CA ILE A 336 -8.05 16.40 14.37
C ILE A 336 -6.84 16.76 15.21
N LEU A 337 -5.67 16.73 14.57
CA LEU A 337 -4.43 17.29 15.08
C LEU A 337 -4.39 18.78 14.79
N VAL A 338 -4.28 19.55 15.87
CA VAL A 338 -4.23 21.01 15.88
C VAL A 338 -2.87 21.46 16.37
N PHE A 339 -2.28 22.37 15.62
CA PHE A 339 -1.03 23.03 15.96
C PHE A 339 -1.32 24.49 16.29
N SER A 340 -1.24 24.82 17.57
CA SER A 340 -1.52 26.17 18.08
C SER A 340 -0.25 26.82 18.61
N ASN A 341 -0.04 28.07 18.22
CA ASN A 341 0.98 28.93 18.79
C ASN A 341 0.29 30.13 19.44
N CYS A 342 0.19 30.13 20.77
CA CYS A 342 -0.51 31.18 21.53
C CYS A 342 0.40 32.20 22.20
N GLY A 343 1.72 32.08 22.03
CA GLY A 343 2.65 33.12 22.47
C GLY A 343 3.20 33.94 21.30
N ASP A 344 4.30 34.66 21.57
CA ASP A 344 4.86 35.64 20.63
C ASP A 344 6.09 35.15 19.85
N PHE A 345 6.53 33.91 20.07
CA PHE A 345 7.73 33.34 19.46
C PHE A 345 7.40 32.58 18.18
N TYR A 346 8.21 32.76 17.13
CA TYR A 346 7.97 32.16 15.80
C TYR A 346 9.25 31.65 15.09
N HIS A 347 10.44 31.90 15.65
CA HIS A 347 11.73 31.50 15.06
C HIS A 347 12.20 30.12 15.55
N GLY A 348 11.42 29.09 15.26
CA GLY A 348 11.74 27.73 15.67
C GLY A 348 11.10 26.66 14.79
N GLU A 349 11.60 25.45 14.96
CA GLU A 349 11.21 24.25 14.23
C GLU A 349 10.81 23.15 15.22
N VAL A 350 9.75 22.41 14.89
CA VAL A 350 9.32 21.24 15.65
C VAL A 350 9.69 19.98 14.88
N SER A 351 10.30 19.03 15.58
CA SER A 351 10.61 17.70 15.07
C SER A 351 10.00 16.64 15.98
N GLY A 352 9.56 15.52 15.42
CA GLY A 352 8.97 14.41 16.16
C GLY A 352 7.81 13.76 15.41
N SER A 353 6.95 13.03 16.10
CA SER A 353 5.81 12.36 15.46
C SER A 353 4.61 12.23 16.38
N VAL A 354 3.43 12.20 15.78
CA VAL A 354 2.17 11.86 16.44
C VAL A 354 1.69 10.55 15.86
N ILE A 355 1.53 9.55 16.73
CA ILE A 355 1.19 8.19 16.36
C ILE A 355 -0.20 7.88 16.94
N ALA A 356 -1.15 7.57 16.07
CA ALA A 356 -2.38 6.89 16.44
C ALA A 356 -2.27 5.41 16.06
N LYS A 357 -2.77 4.53 16.92
CA LYS A 357 -2.84 3.09 16.67
C LYS A 357 -4.20 2.59 17.10
N ASN A 358 -4.89 1.83 16.24
CA ASN A 358 -6.10 1.11 16.57
C ASN A 358 -5.79 -0.29 17.13
N SER A 359 -6.80 -0.98 17.67
CA SER A 359 -6.66 -2.37 18.18
C SER A 359 -6.04 -3.33 17.17
N TYR A 360 -6.41 -3.20 15.90
CA TYR A 360 -5.99 -4.07 14.80
C TYR A 360 -4.67 -3.63 14.14
N GLY A 361 -4.11 -2.46 14.48
CA GLY A 361 -2.89 -1.93 13.85
C GLY A 361 -2.93 -0.44 13.51
N PHE A 362 -2.11 -0.02 12.56
CA PHE A 362 -1.91 1.39 12.17
C PHE A 362 -2.79 1.86 11.00
N LEU A 363 -3.66 1.00 10.47
CA LEU A 363 -4.53 1.37 9.35
C LEU A 363 -5.65 2.32 9.83
N PRO A 364 -5.91 3.46 9.14
CA PRO A 364 -7.01 4.36 9.48
C PRO A 364 -8.37 3.65 9.52
N GLY A 365 -9.22 4.00 10.48
CA GLY A 365 -10.52 3.34 10.67
C GLY A 365 -11.47 3.40 9.47
N ASN A 366 -11.39 4.45 8.65
CA ASN A 366 -12.18 4.61 7.44
C ASN A 366 -11.76 3.66 6.30
N GLU A 367 -10.52 3.15 6.33
CA GLU A 367 -10.00 2.21 5.33
C GLU A 367 -10.02 0.76 5.84
N TYR A 368 -10.27 0.55 7.14
CA TYR A 368 -10.19 -0.77 7.78
C TYR A 368 -10.99 -1.84 7.03
N TYR A 369 -12.28 -1.57 6.76
CA TYR A 369 -13.16 -2.56 6.16
C TYR A 369 -12.80 -2.93 4.72
N LYS A 370 -11.97 -2.14 4.03
CA LYS A 370 -11.43 -2.51 2.71
C LYS A 370 -10.47 -3.68 2.81
N MET A 371 -9.68 -3.76 3.89
CA MET A 371 -8.70 -4.83 4.08
C MET A 371 -9.33 -6.23 4.06
N PRO A 372 -10.30 -6.59 4.93
CA PRO A 372 -10.95 -7.90 4.86
C PRO A 372 -11.81 -8.05 3.60
N PHE A 373 -12.40 -6.97 3.07
CA PHE A 373 -13.17 -7.01 1.83
C PHE A 373 -12.33 -7.50 0.64
N TYR A 374 -11.15 -6.93 0.41
CA TYR A 374 -10.25 -7.38 -0.65
C TYR A 374 -9.72 -8.80 -0.41
N GLY A 375 -9.56 -9.22 0.85
CA GLY A 375 -9.26 -10.61 1.20
C GLY A 375 -10.37 -11.58 0.76
N TRP A 376 -11.63 -11.31 1.12
CA TRP A 376 -12.78 -12.11 0.68
C TRP A 376 -12.97 -12.07 -0.83
N LEU A 377 -12.75 -10.91 -1.45
CA LEU A 377 -12.81 -10.75 -2.90
C LEU A 377 -11.74 -11.60 -3.60
N SER A 378 -10.52 -11.68 -3.05
CA SER A 378 -9.46 -12.56 -3.56
C SER A 378 -9.87 -14.03 -3.49
N ILE A 379 -10.50 -14.47 -2.38
CA ILE A 379 -11.04 -15.83 -2.24
C ILE A 379 -12.14 -16.09 -3.28
N ALA A 380 -13.05 -15.12 -3.51
CA ALA A 380 -14.09 -15.23 -4.53
C ALA A 380 -13.50 -15.36 -5.94
N TYR A 381 -12.47 -14.57 -6.28
CA TYR A 381 -11.76 -14.69 -7.55
C TYR A 381 -11.02 -16.02 -7.69
N CYS A 382 -10.41 -16.54 -6.61
CA CYS A 382 -9.83 -17.88 -6.59
C CYS A 382 -10.88 -18.95 -6.90
N ALA A 383 -12.07 -18.85 -6.32
CA ALA A 383 -13.17 -19.77 -6.59
C ALA A 383 -13.64 -19.68 -8.06
N LEU A 384 -13.86 -18.47 -8.58
CA LEU A 384 -14.22 -18.25 -9.99
C LEU A 384 -13.14 -18.78 -10.94
N ALA A 385 -11.86 -18.52 -10.65
CA ALA A 385 -10.72 -19.02 -11.42
C ALA A 385 -10.67 -20.55 -11.42
N SER A 386 -10.90 -21.17 -10.27
CA SER A 386 -10.89 -22.64 -10.12
C SER A 386 -12.03 -23.29 -10.90
N VAL A 387 -13.24 -22.75 -10.80
CA VAL A 387 -14.41 -23.21 -11.57
C VAL A 387 -14.16 -23.06 -13.07
N TRP A 388 -13.68 -21.88 -13.49
CA TRP A 388 -13.37 -21.61 -14.90
C TRP A 388 -12.26 -22.52 -15.44
N MET A 389 -11.22 -22.74 -14.65
CA MET A 389 -10.11 -23.63 -15.01
C MET A 389 -10.60 -25.08 -15.16
N CYS A 390 -11.43 -25.57 -14.25
CA CYS A 390 -12.00 -26.92 -14.34
C CYS A 390 -12.87 -27.10 -15.59
N LEU A 391 -13.73 -26.13 -15.90
CA LEU A 391 -14.53 -26.12 -17.11
C LEU A 391 -13.65 -26.05 -18.37
N SER A 392 -12.64 -25.18 -18.36
CA SER A 392 -11.70 -25.02 -19.48
C SER A 392 -10.89 -26.30 -19.73
N LEU A 393 -10.46 -27.00 -18.67
CA LEU A 393 -9.73 -28.26 -18.81
C LEU A 393 -10.62 -29.39 -19.33
N ARG A 394 -11.89 -29.46 -18.88
CA ARG A 394 -12.86 -30.45 -19.36
C ARG A 394 -13.14 -30.32 -20.85
N TYR A 395 -13.20 -29.09 -21.35
CA TYR A 395 -13.51 -28.76 -22.74
C TYR A 395 -12.31 -28.19 -23.49
N TRP A 396 -11.07 -28.57 -23.13
CA TRP A 396 -9.85 -27.89 -23.62
C TRP A 396 -9.69 -27.88 -25.15
N ARG A 397 -10.25 -28.91 -25.83
CA ARG A 397 -10.23 -29.02 -27.30
C ARG A 397 -11.22 -28.09 -28.00
N GLU A 398 -12.16 -27.50 -27.25
CA GLU A 398 -13.31 -26.76 -27.76
C GLU A 398 -13.28 -25.28 -27.35
N LEU A 399 -12.16 -24.78 -26.79
CA LEU A 399 -12.06 -23.38 -26.35
C LEU A 399 -11.96 -22.36 -27.49
N PHE A 400 -12.71 -21.28 -27.35
CA PHE A 400 -12.65 -20.11 -28.23
C PHE A 400 -11.73 -19.01 -27.70
N HIS A 401 -11.27 -18.12 -28.59
CA HIS A 401 -10.44 -16.97 -28.24
C HIS A 401 -11.02 -16.12 -27.10
N ILE A 402 -12.33 -15.91 -27.07
CA ILE A 402 -12.98 -15.07 -26.06
C ILE A 402 -12.97 -15.72 -24.66
N GLN A 403 -13.00 -17.05 -24.58
CA GLN A 403 -12.90 -17.76 -23.30
C GLN A 403 -11.51 -17.62 -22.66
N TYR A 404 -10.46 -17.54 -23.49
CA TYR A 404 -9.12 -17.17 -23.02
C TYR A 404 -9.07 -15.72 -22.50
N CYS A 405 -9.76 -14.79 -23.16
CA CYS A 405 -9.87 -13.41 -22.68
C CYS A 405 -10.62 -13.32 -21.35
N ILE A 406 -11.71 -14.09 -21.17
CA ILE A 406 -12.43 -14.18 -19.88
C ILE A 406 -11.51 -14.73 -18.79
N ALA A 407 -10.74 -15.79 -19.09
CA ALA A 407 -9.74 -16.33 -18.15
C ALA A 407 -8.70 -15.27 -17.75
N ALA A 408 -8.25 -14.45 -18.71
CA ALA A 408 -7.33 -13.34 -18.43
C ALA A 408 -7.96 -12.26 -17.55
N VAL A 409 -9.24 -11.89 -17.74
CA VAL A 409 -9.96 -10.96 -16.85
C VAL A 409 -10.04 -11.53 -15.42
N ILE A 410 -10.35 -12.81 -15.28
CA ILE A 410 -10.41 -13.47 -13.96
C ILE A 410 -9.04 -13.40 -13.26
N LEU A 411 -7.96 -13.70 -14.00
CA LEU A 411 -6.60 -13.61 -13.46
C LEU A 411 -6.23 -12.17 -13.08
N LEU A 412 -6.57 -11.18 -13.89
CA LEU A 412 -6.34 -9.77 -13.58
C LEU A 412 -7.13 -9.33 -12.34
N GLY A 413 -8.37 -9.78 -12.19
CA GLY A 413 -9.18 -9.55 -10.98
C GLY A 413 -8.58 -10.20 -9.73
N LEU A 414 -8.05 -11.41 -9.86
CA LEU A 414 -7.35 -12.09 -8.76
C LEU A 414 -6.08 -11.33 -8.35
N VAL A 415 -5.26 -10.92 -9.33
CA VAL A 415 -4.02 -10.17 -9.10
C VAL A 415 -4.32 -8.82 -8.45
N GLU A 416 -5.33 -8.10 -8.94
CA GLU A 416 -5.80 -6.86 -8.32
C GLU A 416 -6.22 -7.08 -6.86
N ALA A 417 -7.16 -7.99 -6.60
CA ALA A 417 -7.70 -8.22 -5.26
C ALA A 417 -6.60 -8.63 -4.28
N PHE A 418 -5.67 -9.48 -4.71
CA PHE A 418 -4.51 -9.89 -3.92
C PHE A 418 -3.55 -8.75 -3.63
N LEU A 419 -3.19 -7.92 -4.63
CA LEU A 419 -2.29 -6.79 -4.45
C LEU A 419 -2.89 -5.72 -3.53
N GLN A 420 -4.19 -5.44 -3.67
CA GLN A 420 -4.92 -4.53 -2.78
C GLN A 420 -4.93 -5.05 -1.34
N TRP A 421 -5.28 -6.33 -1.14
CA TRP A 421 -5.22 -6.94 0.19
C TRP A 421 -3.82 -6.87 0.80
N ARG A 422 -2.78 -7.23 0.03
CA ARG A 422 -1.39 -7.17 0.50
C ARG A 422 -0.95 -5.75 0.85
N PHE A 423 -1.37 -4.75 0.05
CA PHE A 423 -1.10 -3.34 0.30
C PHE A 423 -1.74 -2.87 1.62
N PHE A 424 -3.01 -3.17 1.86
CA PHE A 424 -3.68 -2.78 3.11
C PHE A 424 -3.11 -3.50 4.34
N MET A 425 -2.71 -4.77 4.21
CA MET A 425 -2.00 -5.49 5.27
C MET A 425 -0.64 -4.86 5.57
N ASP A 426 0.15 -4.53 4.53
CA ASP A 426 1.46 -3.88 4.69
C ASP A 426 1.34 -2.55 5.45
N TRP A 427 0.34 -1.76 5.05
CA TRP A 427 0.08 -0.45 5.63
C TRP A 427 -0.41 -0.56 7.07
N ASN A 428 -1.19 -1.61 7.39
CA ASN A 428 -1.65 -1.86 8.75
C ASN A 428 -0.52 -2.28 9.70
N GLU A 429 0.42 -3.09 9.22
CA GLU A 429 1.56 -3.58 10.02
C GLU A 429 2.65 -2.52 10.19
N SER A 430 3.05 -1.87 9.09
CA SER A 430 4.15 -0.90 9.10
C SER A 430 3.75 0.52 9.51
N GLY A 431 2.46 0.86 9.38
CA GLY A 431 1.95 2.24 9.51
C GLY A 431 2.38 3.18 8.38
N LEU A 432 3.34 2.78 7.55
CA LEU A 432 3.86 3.55 6.42
C LEU A 432 3.18 3.09 5.12
N ARG A 433 2.86 4.04 4.24
CA ARG A 433 2.31 3.71 2.91
C ARG A 433 3.45 3.35 1.96
N GLY A 434 3.69 2.05 1.76
CA GLY A 434 4.73 1.55 0.85
C GLY A 434 4.50 2.01 -0.61
N ARG A 435 5.34 2.93 -1.11
CA ARG A 435 5.19 3.55 -2.45
C ARG A 435 5.10 2.53 -3.59
N PHE A 436 5.91 1.47 -3.53
CA PHE A 436 5.96 0.45 -4.58
C PHE A 436 4.66 -0.37 -4.65
N LEU A 437 4.24 -0.93 -3.51
CA LEU A 437 3.00 -1.72 -3.43
C LEU A 437 1.78 -0.87 -3.77
N PHE A 438 1.78 0.40 -3.34
CA PHE A 438 0.73 1.35 -3.68
C PHE A 438 0.56 1.56 -5.19
N VAL A 439 1.65 1.86 -5.90
CA VAL A 439 1.62 2.06 -7.36
C VAL A 439 1.25 0.77 -8.09
N LEU A 440 1.77 -0.37 -7.64
CA LEU A 440 1.47 -1.67 -8.23
C LEU A 440 -0.01 -2.06 -8.06
N ALA A 441 -0.60 -1.79 -6.89
CA ALA A 441 -2.01 -2.04 -6.62
C ALA A 441 -2.92 -1.18 -7.53
N ILE A 442 -2.63 0.12 -7.65
CA ILE A 442 -3.36 1.02 -8.55
C ILE A 442 -3.23 0.55 -10.00
N LEU A 443 -2.02 0.20 -10.45
CA LEU A 443 -1.80 -0.25 -11.82
C LEU A 443 -2.60 -1.52 -12.13
N ALA A 444 -2.66 -2.48 -11.19
CA ALA A 444 -3.46 -3.68 -11.34
C ALA A 444 -4.96 -3.37 -11.51
N THR A 445 -5.49 -2.44 -10.72
CA THR A 445 -6.88 -1.96 -10.84
C THR A 445 -7.15 -1.32 -12.22
N VAL A 446 -6.29 -0.40 -12.66
CA VAL A 446 -6.43 0.28 -13.95
C VAL A 446 -6.35 -0.73 -15.11
N VAL A 447 -5.37 -1.65 -15.08
CA VAL A 447 -5.18 -2.68 -16.12
C VAL A 447 -6.36 -3.63 -16.20
N LYS A 448 -6.90 -4.10 -15.06
CA LYS A 448 -8.11 -4.93 -15.05
C LYS A 448 -9.28 -4.16 -15.68
N SER A 449 -9.53 -2.94 -15.23
CA SER A 449 -10.67 -2.14 -15.68
C SER A 449 -10.62 -1.89 -17.19
N ILE A 450 -9.47 -1.45 -17.72
CA ILE A 450 -9.36 -1.22 -19.17
C ILE A 450 -9.51 -2.50 -19.99
N PHE A 451 -8.86 -3.59 -19.57
CA PHE A 451 -8.93 -4.85 -20.29
C PHE A 451 -10.36 -5.39 -20.32
N SER A 452 -11.09 -5.27 -19.20
CA SER A 452 -12.48 -5.70 -19.12
C SER A 452 -13.44 -4.89 -20.00
N TYR A 453 -13.34 -3.56 -19.99
CA TYR A 453 -14.19 -2.71 -20.84
C TYR A 453 -13.89 -2.90 -22.32
N MET A 454 -12.61 -3.02 -22.69
CA MET A 454 -12.21 -3.25 -24.07
C MET A 454 -12.61 -4.65 -24.56
N LEU A 455 -12.58 -5.68 -23.69
CA LEU A 455 -13.11 -7.00 -24.02
C LEU A 455 -14.60 -6.91 -24.38
N VAL A 456 -15.42 -6.26 -23.54
CA VAL A 456 -16.86 -6.11 -23.80
C VAL A 456 -17.10 -5.30 -25.08
N LEU A 457 -16.35 -4.22 -25.30
CA LEU A 457 -16.45 -3.41 -26.51
C LEU A 457 -16.10 -4.22 -27.77
N VAL A 458 -14.96 -4.91 -27.78
CA VAL A 458 -14.52 -5.72 -28.93
C VAL A 458 -15.45 -6.90 -29.18
N ALA A 459 -16.00 -7.51 -28.12
CA ALA A 459 -17.05 -8.53 -28.24
C ALA A 459 -18.35 -7.94 -28.83
N SER A 460 -18.76 -6.73 -28.42
CA SER A 460 -19.95 -6.05 -28.95
C SER A 460 -19.79 -5.60 -30.41
N LEU A 461 -18.56 -5.35 -30.86
CA LEU A 461 -18.22 -5.13 -32.28
C LEU A 461 -18.24 -6.42 -33.12
N GLY A 462 -18.43 -7.58 -32.48
CA GLY A 462 -18.55 -8.87 -33.15
C GLY A 462 -17.23 -9.60 -33.41
N TRP A 463 -16.12 -9.15 -32.80
CA TRP A 463 -14.84 -9.87 -32.89
C TRP A 463 -15.00 -11.30 -32.38
N GLY A 464 -14.53 -12.28 -33.16
CA GLY A 464 -14.54 -13.68 -32.76
C GLY A 464 -15.90 -14.38 -32.84
N VAL A 465 -16.99 -13.66 -33.20
CA VAL A 465 -18.32 -14.27 -33.42
C VAL A 465 -18.90 -13.96 -34.80
N THR A 466 -18.84 -12.72 -35.28
CA THR A 466 -19.40 -12.35 -36.60
C THR A 466 -18.35 -11.80 -37.56
N ARG A 467 -17.25 -11.24 -37.05
CA ARG A 467 -16.14 -10.72 -37.84
C ARG A 467 -14.80 -11.33 -37.39
N PRO A 468 -14.00 -11.91 -38.31
CA PRO A 468 -12.70 -12.49 -37.97
C PRO A 468 -11.64 -11.43 -37.63
N TYR A 469 -11.76 -10.23 -38.20
CA TYR A 469 -10.87 -9.10 -37.95
C TYR A 469 -11.67 -7.80 -37.83
N LEU A 470 -11.19 -6.88 -37.00
CA LEU A 470 -11.69 -5.51 -36.94
C LEU A 470 -10.93 -4.65 -37.95
N ASP A 471 -11.62 -3.66 -38.49
CA ASP A 471 -11.01 -2.67 -39.38
C ASP A 471 -9.90 -1.90 -38.64
N GLN A 472 -8.76 -1.69 -39.31
CA GLN A 472 -7.63 -0.89 -38.82
C GLN A 472 -8.03 0.46 -38.18
N PRO A 473 -8.91 1.28 -38.79
CA PRO A 473 -9.34 2.54 -38.17
C PRO A 473 -10.09 2.34 -36.85
N THR A 474 -10.86 1.26 -36.72
CA THR A 474 -11.60 0.94 -35.48
C THR A 474 -10.64 0.51 -34.38
N ILE A 475 -9.63 -0.30 -34.72
CA ILE A 475 -8.58 -0.72 -33.77
C ILE A 475 -7.82 0.50 -33.23
N LEU A 476 -7.43 1.44 -34.11
CA LEU A 476 -6.71 2.65 -33.70
C LEU A 476 -7.55 3.51 -32.74
N LYS A 477 -8.86 3.64 -32.99
CA LYS A 477 -9.79 4.34 -32.10
C LYS A 477 -9.88 3.68 -30.72
N VAL A 478 -10.00 2.35 -30.68
CA VAL A 478 -10.05 1.56 -29.43
C VAL A 478 -8.74 1.71 -28.64
N GLN A 479 -7.59 1.67 -29.31
CA GLN A 479 -6.28 1.87 -28.67
C GLN A 479 -6.11 3.27 -28.10
N GLY A 480 -6.47 4.32 -28.86
CA GLY A 480 -6.43 5.70 -28.40
C GLY A 480 -7.33 5.94 -27.18
N LEU A 481 -8.56 5.41 -27.23
CA LEU A 481 -9.50 5.48 -26.11
C LEU A 481 -8.96 4.75 -24.87
N SER A 482 -8.31 3.60 -25.06
CA SER A 482 -7.71 2.82 -23.97
C SER A 482 -6.57 3.56 -23.30
N PHE A 483 -5.68 4.16 -24.09
CA PHE A 483 -4.56 4.93 -23.56
C PHE A 483 -5.05 6.14 -22.75
N LEU A 484 -6.02 6.88 -23.27
CA LEU A 484 -6.62 8.02 -22.57
C LEU A 484 -7.29 7.59 -21.26
N TYR A 485 -8.02 6.47 -21.27
CA TYR A 485 -8.63 5.92 -20.05
C TYR A 485 -7.57 5.57 -18.99
N ILE A 486 -6.50 4.85 -19.37
CA ILE A 486 -5.44 4.44 -18.43
C ILE A 486 -4.84 5.66 -17.72
N VAL A 487 -4.52 6.73 -18.46
CA VAL A 487 -3.92 7.94 -17.89
C VAL A 487 -4.88 8.64 -16.95
N LEU A 488 -6.13 8.89 -17.38
CA LEU A 488 -7.12 9.59 -16.56
C LEU A 488 -7.54 8.79 -15.32
N ASP A 489 -7.70 7.47 -15.47
CA ASP A 489 -8.10 6.58 -14.39
C ASP A 489 -6.99 6.41 -13.34
N PHE A 490 -5.72 6.34 -13.77
CA PHE A 490 -4.58 6.34 -12.85
C PHE A 490 -4.50 7.64 -12.03
N VAL A 491 -4.71 8.79 -12.67
CA VAL A 491 -4.75 10.10 -11.98
C VAL A 491 -5.93 10.15 -11.00
N ARG A 492 -7.11 9.68 -11.41
CA ARG A 492 -8.30 9.61 -10.57
C ARG A 492 -8.08 8.74 -9.32
N GLU A 493 -7.60 7.51 -9.48
CA GLU A 493 -7.32 6.60 -8.37
C GLU A 493 -6.26 7.16 -7.41
N SER A 494 -5.22 7.78 -7.96
CA SER A 494 -4.20 8.47 -7.16
C SER A 494 -4.80 9.62 -6.35
N ALA A 495 -5.62 10.48 -6.98
CA ALA A 495 -6.27 11.61 -6.32
C ALA A 495 -7.23 11.17 -5.21
N LEU A 496 -8.02 10.11 -5.44
CA LEU A 496 -8.94 9.57 -4.44
C LEU A 496 -8.21 8.96 -3.23
N SER A 497 -7.07 8.30 -3.45
CA SER A 497 -6.24 7.74 -2.38
C SER A 497 -5.57 8.79 -1.48
N PHE A 498 -5.28 9.98 -2.02
CA PHE A 498 -4.68 11.09 -1.27
C PHE A 498 -5.70 12.07 -0.69
N ARG A 499 -6.97 12.00 -1.10
CA ARG A 499 -8.03 12.93 -0.68
C ARG A 499 -8.10 13.14 0.83
N ASN A 500 -8.10 12.04 1.58
CA ASN A 500 -8.25 12.08 3.04
C ASN A 500 -6.94 12.47 3.74
N SER A 501 -5.79 12.31 3.06
CA SER A 501 -4.48 12.60 3.63
C SER A 501 -4.03 14.06 3.44
N HIS A 502 -4.37 14.68 2.31
CA HIS A 502 -3.87 16.00 1.90
C HIS A 502 -4.94 17.11 1.87
N SER A 503 -6.10 16.91 2.49
CA SER A 503 -7.23 17.86 2.47
C SER A 503 -7.45 18.45 1.06
N LEU A 504 -7.39 17.61 0.03
CA LEU A 504 -7.46 18.06 -1.36
C LEU A 504 -8.78 18.81 -1.58
N SER A 505 -8.72 19.95 -2.27
CA SER A 505 -9.92 20.72 -2.61
C SER A 505 -10.93 19.82 -3.32
N ILE A 506 -12.19 19.92 -2.93
CA ILE A 506 -13.29 19.19 -3.57
C ILE A 506 -13.31 19.48 -5.08
N ALA A 507 -12.97 20.70 -5.50
CA ALA A 507 -12.87 21.07 -6.92
C ALA A 507 -11.80 20.26 -7.67
N PHE A 508 -10.63 20.03 -7.06
CA PHE A 508 -9.57 19.22 -7.65
C PHE A 508 -9.97 17.75 -7.78
N VAL A 509 -10.64 17.21 -6.75
CA VAL A 509 -11.17 15.84 -6.79
C VAL A 509 -12.21 15.70 -7.92
N MET A 510 -13.11 16.66 -8.05
CA MET A 510 -14.11 16.68 -9.14
C MET A 510 -13.47 16.82 -10.52
N LEU A 511 -12.41 17.61 -10.66
CA LEU A 511 -11.63 17.74 -11.90
C LEU A 511 -11.02 16.40 -12.33
N CYS A 512 -10.62 15.53 -11.39
CA CYS A 512 -10.09 14.21 -11.70
C CYS A 512 -11.20 13.17 -11.96
N LEU A 513 -12.36 13.30 -11.31
CA LEU A 513 -13.49 12.37 -11.43
C LEU A 513 -14.28 12.56 -12.74
N LEU A 514 -14.61 13.80 -13.10
CA LEU A 514 -15.54 14.13 -14.18
C LEU A 514 -15.05 13.63 -15.56
N PRO A 515 -13.76 13.80 -15.95
CA PRO A 515 -13.27 13.29 -17.23
C PRO A 515 -13.39 11.77 -17.37
N VAL A 516 -13.09 11.02 -16.31
CA VAL A 516 -13.21 9.55 -16.30
C VAL A 516 -14.67 9.12 -16.38
N ALA A 517 -15.57 9.80 -15.67
CA ALA A 517 -17.01 9.53 -15.74
C ALA A 517 -17.57 9.77 -17.15
N LEU A 518 -17.18 10.86 -17.82
CA LEU A 518 -17.54 11.12 -19.22
C LEU A 518 -17.00 10.04 -20.16
N LEU A 519 -15.75 9.63 -19.96
CA LEU A 519 -15.12 8.62 -20.80
C LEU A 519 -15.76 7.23 -20.62
N ASN A 520 -16.15 6.87 -19.39
CA ASN A 520 -17.00 5.70 -19.13
C ASN A 520 -18.33 5.81 -19.88
N GLY A 521 -18.99 6.97 -19.84
CA GLY A 521 -20.22 7.22 -20.59
C GLY A 521 -20.07 7.01 -22.10
N ILE A 522 -18.97 7.51 -22.69
CA ILE A 522 -18.64 7.32 -24.10
C ILE A 522 -18.41 5.84 -24.42
N ILE A 523 -17.63 5.12 -23.59
CA ILE A 523 -17.38 3.69 -23.76
C ILE A 523 -18.69 2.90 -23.71
N PHE A 524 -19.54 3.10 -22.70
CA PHE A 524 -20.80 2.38 -22.58
C PHE A 524 -21.77 2.71 -23.71
N TYR A 525 -21.88 3.98 -24.12
CA TYR A 525 -22.66 4.35 -25.29
C TYR A 525 -22.20 3.59 -26.54
N TRP A 526 -20.88 3.49 -26.75
CA TRP A 526 -20.33 2.75 -27.88
C TRP A 526 -20.60 1.25 -27.78
N ILE A 527 -20.47 0.66 -26.59
CA ILE A 527 -20.82 -0.75 -26.35
C ILE A 527 -22.29 -1.02 -26.69
N PHE A 528 -23.22 -0.20 -26.19
CA PHE A 528 -24.65 -0.42 -26.43
C PHE A 528 -25.04 -0.22 -27.88
N THR A 529 -24.50 0.80 -28.55
CA THR A 529 -24.78 1.04 -29.99
C THR A 529 -24.22 -0.09 -30.86
N ALA A 530 -22.99 -0.55 -30.60
CA ALA A 530 -22.39 -1.69 -31.29
C ALA A 530 -23.18 -2.98 -31.04
N LEU A 531 -23.57 -3.23 -29.80
CA LEU A 531 -24.34 -4.41 -29.41
C LEU A 531 -25.73 -4.42 -30.06
N SER A 532 -26.45 -3.29 -30.08
CA SER A 532 -27.76 -3.21 -30.73
C SER A 532 -27.68 -3.47 -32.24
N SER A 533 -26.68 -2.87 -32.92
CA SER A 533 -26.43 -3.14 -34.34
C SER A 533 -26.08 -4.62 -34.59
N LEU A 534 -25.29 -5.22 -33.70
CA LEU A 534 -24.95 -6.65 -33.80
C LEU A 534 -26.19 -7.54 -33.63
N ILE A 535 -27.08 -7.21 -32.70
CA ILE A 535 -28.35 -7.92 -32.48
C ILE A 535 -29.25 -7.83 -33.72
N GLU A 536 -29.35 -6.66 -34.34
CA GLU A 536 -30.12 -6.45 -35.58
C GLU A 536 -29.57 -7.30 -36.74
N ILE A 537 -28.26 -7.26 -36.97
CA ILE A 537 -27.60 -8.07 -38.00
C ILE A 537 -27.79 -9.58 -37.74
N LEU A 538 -27.76 -10.02 -36.48
CA LEU A 538 -27.98 -11.42 -36.12
C LEU A 538 -29.46 -11.83 -36.28
N ALA A 539 -30.39 -10.90 -36.06
CA ALA A 539 -31.83 -11.12 -36.27
C ALA A 539 -32.15 -11.29 -37.76
N GLU A 540 -31.57 -10.43 -38.61
CA GLU A 540 -31.69 -10.54 -40.07
C GLU A 540 -31.15 -11.87 -40.61
N ARG A 541 -30.02 -12.33 -40.06
CA ARG A 541 -29.37 -13.60 -40.45
C ARG A 541 -30.06 -14.85 -39.87
N LYS A 542 -31.15 -14.70 -39.12
CA LYS A 542 -31.91 -15.81 -38.49
C LYS A 542 -31.05 -16.74 -37.62
N GLN A 543 -29.97 -16.23 -37.02
CA GLN A 543 -29.09 -17.00 -36.12
C GLN A 543 -29.64 -16.98 -34.68
N VAL A 544 -30.77 -17.66 -34.46
CA VAL A 544 -31.59 -17.59 -33.23
C VAL A 544 -30.80 -17.85 -31.94
N GLU A 545 -29.90 -18.84 -31.94
CA GLU A 545 -29.15 -19.22 -30.74
C GLU A 545 -28.10 -18.14 -30.34
N LYS A 546 -27.43 -17.51 -31.32
CA LYS A 546 -26.49 -16.40 -31.06
C LYS A 546 -27.24 -15.12 -30.67
N LEU A 547 -28.39 -14.87 -31.30
CA LEU A 547 -29.26 -13.73 -31.00
C LEU A 547 -29.67 -13.73 -29.51
N VAL A 548 -30.14 -14.87 -29.00
CA VAL A 548 -30.55 -15.01 -27.60
C VAL A 548 -29.38 -14.72 -26.64
N LEU A 549 -28.16 -15.15 -26.98
CA LEU A 549 -26.96 -14.90 -26.18
C LEU A 549 -26.67 -13.41 -26.06
N PHE A 550 -26.67 -12.66 -27.17
CA PHE A 550 -26.41 -11.21 -27.15
C PHE A 550 -27.57 -10.41 -26.54
N GLN A 551 -28.83 -10.84 -26.69
CA GLN A 551 -29.97 -10.25 -25.99
C GLN A 551 -29.86 -10.43 -24.46
N ARG A 552 -29.40 -11.60 -23.99
CA ARG A 552 -29.13 -11.83 -22.56
C ARG A 552 -27.97 -10.95 -22.08
N LEU A 553 -26.90 -10.82 -22.87
CA LEU A 553 -25.78 -9.92 -22.56
C LEU A 553 -26.26 -8.46 -22.44
N TRP A 554 -27.11 -7.99 -23.36
CA TRP A 554 -27.69 -6.66 -23.32
C TRP A 554 -28.48 -6.43 -22.01
N LYS A 555 -29.35 -7.37 -21.63
CA LYS A 555 -30.10 -7.31 -20.37
C LYS A 555 -29.20 -7.24 -19.14
N ILE A 556 -28.13 -8.05 -19.10
CA ILE A 556 -27.14 -8.04 -18.00
C ILE A 556 -26.43 -6.67 -17.92
N LEU A 557 -26.00 -6.12 -19.06
CA LEU A 557 -25.31 -4.83 -19.10
C LEU A 557 -26.22 -3.67 -18.72
N VAL A 558 -27.50 -3.67 -19.15
CA VAL A 558 -28.48 -2.65 -18.74
C VAL A 558 -28.74 -2.71 -17.24
N ALA A 559 -28.92 -3.91 -16.68
CA ALA A 559 -29.07 -4.08 -15.23
C ALA A 559 -27.83 -3.59 -14.48
N ALA A 560 -26.62 -3.93 -14.95
CA ALA A 560 -25.39 -3.46 -14.33
C ALA A 560 -25.25 -1.93 -14.36
N LEU A 561 -25.55 -1.30 -15.50
CA LEU A 561 -25.50 0.15 -15.64
C LEU A 561 -26.53 0.87 -14.75
N SER A 562 -27.74 0.30 -14.59
CA SER A 562 -28.76 0.88 -13.72
C SER A 562 -28.35 0.81 -12.25
N LEU A 563 -27.83 -0.34 -11.79
CA LEU A 563 -27.27 -0.48 -10.44
C LEU A 563 -26.09 0.47 -10.20
N ALA A 564 -25.17 0.60 -11.16
CA ALA A 564 -24.06 1.54 -11.07
C ALA A 564 -24.55 3.00 -10.95
N SER A 565 -25.53 3.40 -11.75
CA SER A 565 -26.12 4.74 -11.72
C SER A 565 -26.83 5.03 -10.39
N LEU A 566 -27.60 4.07 -9.87
CA LEU A 566 -28.23 4.13 -8.54
C LEU A 566 -27.18 4.30 -7.43
N SER A 567 -26.08 3.56 -7.50
CA SER A 567 -24.99 3.66 -6.53
C SER A 567 -24.32 5.04 -6.57
N LEU A 568 -24.12 5.61 -7.76
CA LEU A 568 -23.55 6.94 -7.94
C LEU A 568 -24.49 8.05 -7.42
N LEU A 569 -25.80 7.94 -7.68
CA LEU A 569 -26.79 8.86 -7.12
C LEU A 569 -26.80 8.82 -5.59
N TYR A 570 -26.69 7.63 -5.01
CA TYR A 570 -26.56 7.47 -3.56
C TYR A 570 -25.28 8.10 -3.03
N GLN A 571 -24.14 7.89 -3.69
CA GLN A 571 -22.87 8.52 -3.31
C GLN A 571 -22.95 10.05 -3.34
N LEU A 572 -23.59 10.64 -4.36
CA LEU A 572 -23.80 12.09 -4.45
C LEU A 572 -24.69 12.62 -3.32
N PHE A 573 -25.76 11.89 -2.98
CA PHE A 573 -26.62 12.23 -1.85
C PHE A 573 -25.86 12.12 -0.51
N ASP A 574 -25.11 11.04 -0.32
CA ASP A 574 -24.31 10.84 0.90
C ASP A 574 -23.19 11.89 1.01
N LEU A 575 -22.60 12.34 -0.10
CA LEU A 575 -21.61 13.42 -0.13
C LEU A 575 -22.09 14.71 0.58
N SER A 576 -23.40 14.99 0.53
CA SER A 576 -24.02 16.18 1.15
C SER A 576 -24.13 16.16 2.68
N ARG A 577 -24.04 14.99 3.35
CA ARG A 577 -24.18 14.88 4.83
C ARG A 577 -22.87 15.20 5.56
N SER A 578 -22.80 15.13 6.89
CA SER A 578 -21.57 15.45 7.66
C SER A 578 -20.57 14.28 7.71
N ILE A 579 -19.25 14.55 7.75
CA ILE A 579 -18.19 13.53 7.69
C ILE A 579 -18.23 12.57 8.91
N SER A 580 -18.61 13.09 10.08
CA SER A 580 -18.57 12.34 11.35
C SER A 580 -19.53 11.15 11.39
N GLN A 581 -20.63 11.18 10.63
CA GLN A 581 -21.60 10.08 10.57
C GLN A 581 -21.31 9.07 9.45
N ARG A 582 -20.61 9.50 8.38
CA ARG A 582 -20.47 8.72 7.14
C ARG A 582 -19.24 7.83 7.05
N TRP A 583 -18.17 8.18 7.77
CA TRP A 583 -16.84 7.60 7.54
C TRP A 583 -16.80 6.06 7.65
N HIS A 584 -17.71 5.44 8.42
CA HIS A 584 -17.85 3.98 8.52
C HIS A 584 -18.37 3.31 7.25
N TYR A 585 -19.34 3.92 6.55
CA TYR A 585 -20.02 3.32 5.38
C TYR A 585 -19.52 3.84 4.04
N GLN A 586 -18.71 4.90 4.05
CA GLN A 586 -18.23 5.58 2.84
C GLN A 586 -17.47 4.64 1.90
N TRP A 587 -16.65 3.73 2.45
CA TRP A 587 -15.87 2.78 1.65
C TRP A 587 -16.77 1.82 0.86
N PHE A 588 -17.90 1.40 1.44
CA PHE A 588 -18.76 0.39 0.84
C PHE A 588 -19.37 0.91 -0.45
N PHE A 589 -19.93 2.12 -0.43
CA PHE A 589 -20.53 2.71 -1.61
C PHE A 589 -19.49 3.19 -2.62
N ALA A 590 -18.40 3.83 -2.16
CA ALA A 590 -17.38 4.38 -3.06
C ALA A 590 -16.56 3.32 -3.79
N ASP A 591 -16.31 2.18 -3.15
CA ASP A 591 -15.35 1.17 -3.62
C ASP A 591 -16.00 -0.24 -3.63
N GLY A 592 -16.63 -0.65 -2.53
CA GLY A 592 -17.20 -2.01 -2.40
C GLY A 592 -18.25 -2.36 -3.46
N VAL A 593 -19.22 -1.48 -3.70
CA VAL A 593 -20.34 -1.74 -4.63
C VAL A 593 -19.85 -1.92 -6.07
N SER A 594 -18.87 -1.14 -6.54
CA SER A 594 -18.36 -1.25 -7.91
C SER A 594 -17.61 -2.58 -8.11
N HIS A 595 -16.80 -3.01 -7.13
CA HIS A 595 -16.09 -4.30 -7.19
C HIS A 595 -17.05 -5.50 -7.10
N ILE A 596 -18.07 -5.44 -6.24
CA ILE A 596 -19.11 -6.47 -6.16
C ILE A 596 -19.87 -6.55 -7.49
N LEU A 597 -20.30 -5.41 -8.03
CA LEU A 597 -21.00 -5.35 -9.32
C LEU A 597 -20.15 -5.94 -10.44
N PHE A 598 -18.86 -5.59 -10.50
CA PHE A 598 -17.93 -6.13 -11.48
C PHE A 598 -17.81 -7.66 -11.37
N CYS A 599 -17.65 -8.19 -10.15
CA CYS A 599 -17.58 -9.62 -9.89
C CYS A 599 -18.88 -10.34 -10.32
N MET A 600 -20.04 -9.75 -10.01
CA MET A 600 -21.35 -10.27 -10.42
C MET A 600 -21.53 -10.30 -11.94
N VAL A 601 -21.14 -9.22 -12.64
CA VAL A 601 -21.19 -9.16 -14.11
C VAL A 601 -20.23 -10.17 -14.72
N LEU A 602 -19.02 -10.31 -14.18
CA LEU A 602 -18.06 -11.30 -14.63
C LEU A 602 -18.60 -12.73 -14.47
N ALA A 603 -19.20 -13.05 -13.32
CA ALA A 603 -19.84 -14.36 -13.08
C ALA A 603 -21.01 -14.60 -14.06
N ALA A 604 -21.81 -13.58 -14.36
CA ALA A 604 -22.88 -13.67 -15.34
C ALA A 604 -22.35 -13.89 -16.78
N ILE A 605 -21.25 -13.22 -17.16
CA ILE A 605 -20.57 -13.43 -18.45
C ILE A 605 -19.97 -14.84 -18.50
N MET A 606 -19.35 -15.31 -17.42
CA MET A 606 -18.83 -16.68 -17.33
C MET A 606 -19.94 -17.71 -17.52
N PHE A 607 -21.10 -17.52 -16.88
CA PHE A 607 -22.25 -18.40 -17.07
C PHE A 607 -22.76 -18.37 -18.52
N LEU A 608 -22.86 -17.18 -19.11
CA LEU A 608 -23.37 -17.00 -20.47
C LEU A 608 -22.43 -17.61 -21.53
N TRP A 609 -21.12 -17.57 -21.30
CA TRP A 609 -20.07 -18.02 -22.24
C TRP A 609 -19.41 -19.34 -21.81
N ALA A 610 -20.05 -20.07 -20.90
CA ALA A 610 -19.52 -21.33 -20.38
C ALA A 610 -19.26 -22.34 -21.51
N PRO A 611 -18.10 -23.01 -21.51
CA PRO A 611 -17.81 -24.03 -22.51
C PRO A 611 -18.78 -25.21 -22.38
N HIS A 612 -19.34 -25.66 -23.50
CA HIS A 612 -20.31 -26.76 -23.57
C HIS A 612 -20.10 -27.56 -24.86
N THR A 613 -20.39 -28.86 -24.86
CA THR A 613 -20.09 -29.79 -25.98
C THR A 613 -20.67 -29.38 -27.34
N ASN A 614 -21.79 -28.65 -27.37
CA ASN A 614 -22.39 -28.20 -28.63
C ASN A 614 -21.74 -26.93 -29.19
N SER A 615 -20.82 -26.27 -28.46
CA SER A 615 -20.32 -24.93 -28.79
C SER A 615 -19.56 -24.88 -30.11
N GLN A 616 -18.95 -25.98 -30.59
CA GLN A 616 -18.28 -26.03 -31.90
C GLN A 616 -19.22 -26.12 -33.10
N ARG A 617 -20.44 -26.64 -32.93
CA ARG A 617 -21.44 -26.72 -34.02
C ARG A 617 -21.86 -25.33 -34.51
N TYR A 618 -21.69 -24.30 -33.67
CA TYR A 618 -22.01 -22.90 -33.95
C TYR A 618 -20.98 -22.16 -34.79
N ALA A 619 -19.72 -22.61 -34.79
CA ALA A 619 -18.63 -22.02 -35.57
C ALA A 619 -18.60 -22.59 -37.00
N TYR A 620 -18.91 -23.88 -37.16
CA TYR A 620 -18.95 -24.52 -38.48
C TYR A 620 -20.18 -24.14 -39.34
N LYS A 621 -21.35 -23.90 -38.73
CA LYS A 621 -22.52 -23.33 -39.45
C LYS A 621 -22.19 -21.97 -40.11
N GLN A 622 -21.22 -21.25 -39.57
CA GLN A 622 -20.83 -19.94 -40.09
C GLN A 622 -20.03 -20.01 -41.40
N VAL A 623 -19.41 -21.16 -41.69
CA VAL A 623 -18.73 -21.42 -42.96
C VAL A 623 -19.75 -21.84 -44.03
N ASP A 624 -20.71 -22.70 -43.68
CA ASP A 624 -21.80 -23.11 -44.59
C ASP A 624 -22.68 -21.92 -45.03
N ASP A 625 -23.01 -20.99 -44.13
CA ASP A 625 -23.80 -19.80 -44.46
C ASP A 625 -23.05 -18.82 -45.39
N GLN A 626 -21.71 -18.76 -45.33
CA GLN A 626 -20.90 -17.90 -46.22
C GLN A 626 -20.60 -18.53 -47.59
N GLU A 627 -20.46 -19.86 -47.67
CA GLU A 627 -20.30 -20.56 -48.94
C GLU A 627 -21.62 -20.62 -49.73
N GLY A 628 -22.77 -20.71 -49.04
CA GLY A 628 -24.10 -20.75 -49.67
C GLY A 628 -24.56 -19.46 -50.35
N GLU A 629 -24.00 -18.30 -49.99
CA GLU A 629 -24.28 -17.01 -50.65
C GLU A 629 -23.43 -16.79 -51.91
N THR A 630 -22.24 -17.41 -52.00
CA THR A 630 -21.36 -17.24 -53.17
C THR A 630 -21.78 -18.12 -54.35
N SER A 631 -22.58 -19.17 -54.10
CA SER A 631 -23.06 -20.12 -55.11
C SER A 631 -24.50 -19.88 -55.62
N LYS A 632 -25.17 -18.79 -55.23
CA LYS A 632 -26.56 -18.49 -55.61
C LYS A 632 -26.74 -17.32 -56.60
N ILE A 633 -25.76 -17.08 -57.46
CA ILE A 633 -25.93 -16.24 -58.65
C ILE A 633 -25.60 -17.07 -59.89
N THR A 634 -26.43 -18.07 -60.20
CA THR A 634 -26.71 -18.59 -61.56
C THR A 634 -27.62 -19.81 -61.43
N GLU A 635 -28.93 -19.59 -61.53
CA GLU A 635 -29.87 -20.35 -62.35
C GLU A 635 -31.30 -19.95 -61.98
N GLY A 636 -32.08 -19.64 -63.01
CA GLY A 636 -33.42 -19.10 -62.86
C GLY A 636 -34.52 -20.16 -62.88
N LYS A 637 -35.72 -19.60 -62.79
CA LYS A 637 -37.06 -20.14 -63.10
C LYS A 637 -37.84 -20.88 -62.01
N ASP A 638 -38.91 -20.17 -61.63
CA ASP A 638 -40.31 -20.61 -61.73
C ASP A 638 -40.84 -21.57 -60.65
N VAL A 639 -41.85 -21.07 -59.91
CA VAL A 639 -43.25 -21.55 -59.96
C VAL A 639 -43.94 -22.00 -58.64
N TRP A 640 -45.12 -21.39 -58.44
CA TRP A 640 -46.31 -21.62 -57.57
C TRP A 640 -46.30 -21.35 -56.06
N ALA A 641 -47.38 -20.66 -55.67
CA ALA A 641 -47.90 -20.35 -54.34
C ALA A 641 -48.71 -21.53 -53.76
N ASP A 642 -48.84 -21.59 -52.43
CA ASP A 642 -50.15 -21.75 -51.79
C ASP A 642 -50.13 -21.36 -50.29
N GLU A 643 -51.33 -21.05 -49.79
CA GLU A 643 -51.73 -20.50 -48.50
C GLU A 643 -51.50 -21.42 -47.27
N GLY A 644 -51.51 -20.80 -46.08
CA GLY A 644 -52.31 -21.29 -44.95
C GLY A 644 -51.57 -21.82 -43.72
N GLY A 645 -51.92 -21.30 -42.54
CA GLY A 645 -51.77 -22.00 -41.27
C GLY A 645 -51.05 -21.23 -40.17
N LEU A 646 -51.83 -20.59 -39.30
CA LEU A 646 -51.45 -20.19 -37.94
C LEU A 646 -50.99 -21.42 -37.14
N ASP A 647 -50.07 -21.23 -36.19
CA ASP A 647 -50.30 -21.56 -34.77
C ASP A 647 -49.14 -20.99 -33.92
N GLU A 648 -49.54 -20.15 -32.96
CA GLU A 648 -48.76 -19.70 -31.82
C GLU A 648 -48.75 -20.81 -30.77
N GLU A 649 -47.59 -21.24 -30.25
CA GLU A 649 -47.50 -21.77 -28.89
C GLU A 649 -46.16 -21.35 -28.26
N GLU A 650 -46.28 -20.71 -27.09
CA GLU A 650 -45.22 -20.29 -26.18
C GLU A 650 -44.59 -21.47 -25.40
N ASP A 651 -43.34 -21.23 -25.01
CA ASP A 651 -42.51 -21.86 -23.96
C ASP A 651 -43.07 -23.04 -23.14
N ASP A 652 -42.28 -24.13 -23.04
CA ASP A 652 -41.78 -24.62 -21.75
C ASP A 652 -40.70 -25.72 -21.83
N SER A 653 -39.66 -25.55 -20.99
CA SER A 653 -38.77 -26.58 -20.40
C SER A 653 -37.60 -27.20 -21.22
N PHE A 654 -36.54 -26.41 -21.41
CA PHE A 654 -35.21 -26.89 -21.89
C PHE A 654 -34.42 -27.76 -20.87
N TRP A 655 -34.89 -27.92 -19.62
CA TRP A 655 -34.14 -28.59 -18.54
C TRP A 655 -34.62 -30.01 -18.14
N ALA A 656 -35.58 -30.62 -18.85
CA ALA A 656 -36.21 -31.86 -18.38
C ALA A 656 -35.44 -33.18 -18.65
N SER A 657 -34.24 -33.19 -19.24
CA SER A 657 -33.61 -34.44 -19.71
C SER A 657 -32.36 -34.91 -18.93
N THR A 658 -32.25 -34.61 -17.63
CA THR A 658 -31.11 -35.10 -16.80
C THR A 658 -31.37 -36.37 -15.98
N HIS A 659 -32.44 -37.13 -16.27
CA HIS A 659 -32.63 -38.45 -15.66
C HIS A 659 -32.91 -39.53 -16.72
N GLY A 660 -31.86 -40.22 -17.14
CA GLY A 660 -31.94 -41.42 -17.99
C GLY A 660 -31.11 -42.56 -17.39
N LYS A 661 -31.81 -43.55 -16.83
CA LYS A 661 -31.29 -44.80 -16.27
C LYS A 661 -30.39 -45.56 -17.25
N SER A 662 -29.32 -46.13 -16.71
CA SER A 662 -28.50 -47.18 -17.31
C SER A 662 -29.34 -48.42 -17.61
N SER A 663 -29.42 -48.83 -18.88
CA SER A 663 -29.76 -50.20 -19.28
C SER A 663 -28.64 -50.80 -20.14
N LYS A 664 -28.24 -52.01 -19.73
CA LYS A 664 -27.21 -52.86 -20.34
C LYS A 664 -27.66 -53.37 -21.71
N VAL A 665 -26.75 -53.42 -22.68
CA VAL A 665 -26.70 -54.46 -23.72
C VAL A 665 -25.23 -54.80 -24.01
N ASN A 666 -24.89 -56.08 -23.86
CA ASN A 666 -23.64 -56.70 -24.32
C ASN A 666 -23.78 -57.13 -25.79
N ALA A 667 -22.71 -57.04 -26.58
CA ALA A 667 -22.22 -58.13 -27.44
C ALA A 667 -20.86 -57.76 -28.06
N ASP A 668 -19.88 -58.63 -27.83
CA ASP A 668 -18.57 -58.69 -28.47
C ASP A 668 -18.65 -58.92 -29.99
N ILE A 669 -17.62 -58.51 -30.74
CA ILE A 669 -16.92 -59.33 -31.77
C ILE A 669 -15.59 -58.65 -32.17
N LEU A 670 -14.56 -59.48 -32.29
CA LEU A 670 -13.14 -59.22 -32.53
C LEU A 670 -12.79 -58.66 -33.92
N GLY A 671 -11.64 -57.96 -33.98
CA GLY A 671 -10.75 -57.98 -35.15
C GLY A 671 -9.87 -56.73 -35.33
N GLY A 672 -8.60 -56.77 -34.92
CA GLY A 672 -7.55 -55.84 -35.40
C GLY A 672 -6.99 -56.24 -36.77
N PRO A 673 -5.82 -55.73 -37.25
CA PRO A 673 -4.89 -54.84 -36.54
C PRO A 673 -4.20 -53.74 -37.42
N THR A 674 -3.31 -52.98 -36.76
CA THR A 674 -2.13 -52.25 -37.30
C THR A 674 -2.32 -50.98 -38.15
N GLN A 675 -1.76 -49.84 -37.73
CA GLN A 675 -0.37 -49.38 -37.99
C GLN A 675 -0.14 -47.96 -37.43
N ALA A 676 1.13 -47.69 -37.18
CA ALA A 676 1.77 -46.53 -36.61
C ALA A 676 1.58 -45.19 -37.36
N ALA A 677 1.60 -44.09 -36.61
CA ALA A 677 2.14 -42.78 -37.03
C ALA A 677 2.39 -41.93 -35.77
N ALA A 678 3.65 -41.78 -35.35
CA ALA A 678 4.55 -40.72 -35.80
C ALA A 678 4.20 -39.35 -35.20
N THR A 679 4.87 -39.10 -34.08
CA THR A 679 5.33 -37.84 -33.52
C THR A 679 5.34 -36.65 -34.50
N ARG A 680 4.57 -35.61 -34.19
CA ARG A 680 4.89 -34.24 -34.65
C ARG A 680 4.64 -33.24 -33.52
N ALA A 681 5.74 -32.93 -32.83
CA ALA A 681 5.82 -31.79 -31.93
C ALA A 681 5.59 -30.50 -32.72
N VAL A 682 4.55 -29.75 -32.38
CA VAL A 682 4.40 -28.35 -32.82
C VAL A 682 4.94 -27.46 -31.71
N ARG A 683 6.03 -26.77 -32.06
CA ARG A 683 6.70 -25.73 -31.27
C ARG A 683 5.69 -24.72 -30.74
N MET A 684 5.79 -24.46 -29.42
CA MET A 684 5.40 -23.20 -28.82
C MET A 684 6.04 -22.04 -29.60
N LEU A 685 5.22 -21.14 -30.14
CA LEU A 685 5.66 -19.79 -30.49
C LEU A 685 5.15 -18.84 -29.40
N SER A 686 6.15 -18.36 -28.67
CA SER A 686 6.11 -17.36 -27.62
C SER A 686 5.33 -16.09 -28.03
N VAL A 687 4.44 -15.67 -27.14
CA VAL A 687 3.93 -14.31 -27.04
C VAL A 687 5.07 -13.42 -26.56
N SER A 688 5.86 -12.86 -27.47
CA SER A 688 6.87 -11.82 -27.20
C SER A 688 7.24 -11.08 -28.48
N ARG A 689 6.28 -10.36 -29.08
CA ARG A 689 6.54 -9.26 -30.01
C ARG A 689 5.46 -8.20 -29.89
N LEU A 690 5.61 -7.31 -28.90
CA LEU A 690 4.83 -6.06 -28.84
C LEU A 690 5.58 -4.92 -28.13
N LEU A 691 6.93 -4.92 -28.19
CA LEU A 691 7.77 -3.82 -27.73
C LEU A 691 9.09 -3.83 -28.52
N SER A 692 9.09 -3.24 -29.73
CA SER A 692 10.30 -2.81 -30.45
C SER A 692 9.89 -2.16 -31.76
N LEU A 693 9.75 -0.84 -31.78
CA LEU A 693 9.94 -0.03 -33.00
C LEU A 693 10.56 1.31 -32.59
N ALA A 694 11.88 1.38 -32.67
CA ALA A 694 12.62 2.58 -32.99
C ALA A 694 13.04 2.47 -34.46
N PRO A 695 12.95 3.53 -35.28
CA PRO A 695 13.65 3.57 -36.55
C PRO A 695 14.92 4.43 -36.41
N GLY A 696 16.05 3.90 -36.84
CA GLY A 696 17.25 4.67 -37.12
C GLY A 696 17.47 4.74 -38.63
N GLY A 697 17.99 5.88 -39.10
CA GLY A 697 18.75 5.96 -40.36
C GLY A 697 18.26 6.98 -41.38
N HIS A 698 18.55 8.26 -41.15
CA HIS A 698 19.36 9.08 -42.06
C HIS A 698 20.16 10.09 -41.25
#